data_AF-A0A2Z6D1C9-F1
#
_entry.id   AF-A0A2Z6D1C9-F1
#
_cell.length_a   1.000
_cell.length_b   1.000
_cell.length_c   1.000
_cell.angle_alpha   90.00
_cell.angle_beta   90.00
_cell.angle_gamma   90.00
#
_symmetry.space_group_name_H-M   'P 1'
#
loop_
_entity.id
_entity.type
_entity.pdbx_description
1 polymer ?
#
loop_
_entity_poly.entity_id
_entity_poly.type
_entity_poly.pdbx_seq_one_letter_code
_entity_poly.pdbx_strand_id
1 'polypeptide(L)'
;MLELLQGDIRKLNCMELKNYSLVVNKGVLSRLLQWVNLRPEEGERTWIMFAFYTTVSIGLRWAEDSTVALFLDEYGAGPLPWMYIASAATGAGLVFVYSWLQKIFPLRWVVVAIAPCMVVPLIFLVLLREGLHLSYLAVILVFILRLWVDGLYVVNDLNTSIVANQIFNIREIKRTYPLVSSGLLVADVISGFSLPWILQFVKLEKVILIACLLIVLGSAILAYLSNQYRAAFPDAPQRQVPHEQASRYRRIQAPLRRYTWQLFAFVGLLQVIGLLVDFQYLRELKSNLGDRDLASFLGIFGGIVGLCELGTQWFVSSRLIERIGVFFTAALLPISVGFVVPTAIALLNLFPALHSYGIFWGLVSLKFCDELLRYTFVVSSGPVLYQPIPERLRSHMQALSGGTAEAIATGGSGLLILATLFVCNRVVSTVLQEWVFVGETVLAAATCLRVVWVLRSRYVDLLVLSAERGELSASNVGLRVFKQGVVKALGEKGSTTDKHSCIELLAQIDPQGAAEVLAPLLLKLPPELQRQSLEVMFMGGANPAYISDVRLLIEQLPEKIDPEVLALALRYVWLAEENPNLSQLEEYLHTRHHSLIRATAAALILRQGTPIQKVAATKTLQRMLTHQQERERINGVKALRETVYLQALRIHIPNLLQDESLRVRCAVLEMIAATRLEDYYSALIAALYYKSTRSTAMRALAKLENEALYMLLRLATNTYKPEIVRMYAWRTIAHIPTLEAIEALWLHLEKSWGATRYQILRSLLKVQKQPETSNRVDRFHQTRVESLIEQELKFLGEIYSAYIDLQKPPTLDNYSTSQRAAVVCELLQRSLLELEIDGRERLLLLLKLLYSPEKMQAAAFNLRSPSGTNIARGLEILEHTVTLPVKSLLLNILDKRSHQEKLHYLVEAELVEYEPMPVSERLQKMLSLDNFLSDWCLACCFHLAQISRIRLTSKEILLALRHPTGFVREAAIAYLNAVSHRVLLELLPKLQQDTHPLVATQVKELMKKYATRRPSASHKDATVTRN
;
A
#
# COMPACT_ATOMS: atom_id res chain seq x y z
N MET A 1 -25.94 1.61 -15.85
CA MET A 1 -24.77 1.36 -14.97
C MET A 1 -24.21 -0.05 -15.16
N LEU A 2 -25.03 -1.11 -15.25
CA LEU A 2 -24.61 -2.48 -15.60
C LEU A 2 -24.12 -2.65 -17.06
N GLU A 3 -24.69 -1.93 -18.04
CA GLU A 3 -24.23 -1.99 -19.43
C GLU A 3 -22.92 -1.23 -19.70
N LEU A 4 -22.64 -0.17 -18.93
CA LEU A 4 -21.35 0.54 -18.96
C LEU A 4 -20.22 -0.33 -18.39
N LEU A 5 -20.50 -1.14 -17.36
CA LEU A 5 -19.57 -2.13 -16.81
C LEU A 5 -19.30 -3.29 -17.78
N GLN A 6 -20.32 -3.76 -18.52
CA GLN A 6 -20.13 -4.82 -19.52
C GLN A 6 -19.34 -4.36 -20.76
N GLY A 7 -19.46 -3.09 -21.15
CA GLY A 7 -18.69 -2.49 -22.25
C GLY A 7 -17.19 -2.38 -21.96
N ASP A 8 -16.83 -1.97 -20.73
CA ASP A 8 -15.43 -1.82 -20.32
C ASP A 8 -14.75 -3.18 -20.05
N ILE A 9 -15.49 -4.17 -19.56
CA ILE A 9 -14.95 -5.53 -19.31
C ILE A 9 -14.74 -6.30 -20.62
N ARG A 10 -15.61 -6.13 -21.64
CA ARG A 10 -15.37 -6.71 -22.98
C ARG A 10 -14.15 -6.11 -23.66
N LYS A 11 -13.87 -4.81 -23.46
CA LYS A 11 -12.64 -4.18 -23.95
C LYS A 11 -11.40 -4.71 -23.24
N LEU A 12 -11.45 -4.98 -21.93
CA LEU A 12 -10.34 -5.65 -21.21
C LEU A 12 -10.07 -7.06 -21.76
N ASN A 13 -11.10 -7.89 -21.93
CA ASN A 13 -10.93 -9.25 -22.44
C ASN A 13 -10.41 -9.28 -23.89
N CYS A 14 -10.84 -8.34 -24.74
CA CYS A 14 -10.38 -8.28 -26.12
C CYS A 14 -8.93 -7.77 -26.25
N MET A 15 -8.43 -7.01 -25.25
CA MET A 15 -7.04 -6.56 -25.17
C MET A 15 -6.12 -7.66 -24.60
N GLU A 16 -6.59 -8.46 -23.64
CA GLU A 16 -5.82 -9.62 -23.13
C GLU A 16 -5.69 -10.74 -24.15
N LEU A 17 -6.71 -10.99 -24.99
CA LEU A 17 -6.66 -12.01 -26.05
C LEU A 17 -5.66 -11.67 -27.17
N LYS A 18 -5.38 -10.38 -27.43
CA LYS A 18 -4.41 -9.98 -28.45
C LYS A 18 -2.95 -10.20 -28.03
N ASN A 19 -2.69 -10.33 -26.73
CA ASN A 19 -1.34 -10.63 -26.21
C ASN A 19 -1.00 -12.13 -26.26
N TYR A 20 -1.99 -13.01 -26.46
CA TYR A 20 -1.76 -14.45 -26.56
C TYR A 20 -1.32 -14.91 -27.97
N SER A 21 -1.43 -14.08 -29.01
CA SER A 21 -1.16 -14.50 -30.41
C SER A 21 0.30 -14.37 -30.88
N LEU A 22 1.24 -13.99 -30.02
CA LEU A 22 2.68 -13.90 -30.34
C LEU A 22 3.49 -14.92 -29.54
N VAL A 23 3.10 -16.19 -29.62
CA VAL A 23 3.78 -17.33 -28.99
C VAL A 23 4.25 -18.31 -30.05
N VAL A 24 5.23 -17.92 -30.85
CA VAL A 24 5.98 -18.86 -31.71
C VAL A 24 7.45 -18.45 -31.62
N ASN A 25 8.32 -19.36 -31.14
CA ASN A 25 9.77 -19.22 -30.82
C ASN A 25 10.21 -18.70 -29.44
N LYS A 26 9.56 -19.12 -28.33
CA LYS A 26 9.92 -18.68 -26.96
C LYS A 26 11.01 -19.47 -26.22
N GLY A 27 11.36 -20.71 -26.58
CA GLY A 27 12.11 -21.60 -25.67
C GLY A 27 13.54 -21.16 -25.27
N VAL A 28 14.34 -20.66 -26.23
CA VAL A 28 15.73 -20.23 -25.97
C VAL A 28 15.77 -18.79 -25.47
N LEU A 29 14.96 -17.92 -26.08
CA LEU A 29 14.88 -16.50 -25.71
C LEU A 29 14.32 -16.32 -24.28
N SER A 30 13.32 -17.11 -23.87
CA SER A 30 12.80 -17.05 -22.51
C SER A 30 13.81 -17.51 -21.46
N ARG A 31 14.60 -18.55 -21.77
CA ARG A 31 15.68 -19.03 -20.90
C ARG A 31 16.81 -18.00 -20.75
N LEU A 32 17.20 -17.34 -21.84
CA LEU A 32 18.18 -16.25 -21.81
C LEU A 32 17.67 -15.03 -21.01
N LEU A 33 16.40 -14.66 -21.16
CA LEU A 33 15.80 -13.56 -20.38
C LEU A 33 15.71 -13.90 -18.89
N GLN A 34 15.42 -15.15 -18.53
CA GLN A 34 15.44 -15.62 -17.14
C GLN A 34 16.84 -15.55 -16.52
N TRP A 35 17.90 -15.84 -17.29
CA TRP A 35 19.28 -15.74 -16.80
C TRP A 35 19.66 -14.31 -16.37
N VAL A 36 19.10 -13.30 -17.02
CA VAL A 36 19.32 -11.88 -16.74
C VAL A 36 18.21 -11.28 -15.85
N ASN A 37 17.29 -12.11 -15.32
CA ASN A 37 16.18 -11.69 -14.46
C ASN A 37 15.19 -10.69 -15.11
N LEU A 38 14.96 -10.84 -16.42
CA LEU A 38 14.06 -9.99 -17.22
C LEU A 38 12.74 -10.68 -17.51
N ARG A 39 11.63 -9.93 -17.40
CA ARG A 39 10.31 -10.43 -17.83
C ARG A 39 10.16 -10.30 -19.35
N PRO A 40 9.41 -11.21 -20.01
CA PRO A 40 9.19 -11.15 -21.46
C PRO A 40 8.60 -9.83 -21.93
N GLU A 41 7.71 -9.22 -21.13
CA GLU A 41 7.04 -7.94 -21.41
C GLU A 41 7.96 -6.71 -21.30
N GLU A 42 9.13 -6.88 -20.70
CA GLU A 42 10.14 -5.83 -20.50
C GLU A 42 11.26 -5.93 -21.54
N GLY A 43 11.49 -7.11 -22.11
CA GLY A 43 12.66 -7.42 -22.95
C GLY A 43 12.85 -6.49 -24.14
N GLU A 44 11.78 -6.19 -24.91
CA GLU A 44 11.88 -5.30 -26.08
C GLU A 44 12.31 -3.89 -25.69
N ARG A 45 11.66 -3.30 -24.68
CA ARG A 45 11.98 -1.95 -24.16
C ARG A 45 13.42 -1.88 -23.66
N THR A 46 13.86 -2.89 -22.91
CA THR A 46 15.22 -2.96 -22.36
C THR A 46 16.25 -3.10 -23.46
N TRP A 47 16.01 -3.93 -24.47
CA TRP A 47 16.95 -4.15 -25.57
C TRP A 47 17.12 -2.90 -26.44
N ILE A 48 16.03 -2.23 -26.80
CA ILE A 48 16.11 -0.97 -27.58
C ILE A 48 16.85 0.11 -26.79
N MET A 49 16.60 0.21 -25.48
CA MET A 49 17.27 1.16 -24.61
C MET A 49 18.77 0.85 -24.47
N PHE A 50 19.13 -0.43 -24.33
CA PHE A 50 20.52 -0.90 -24.33
C PHE A 50 21.21 -0.57 -25.67
N ALA A 51 20.58 -0.89 -26.80
CA ALA A 51 21.13 -0.60 -28.13
C ALA A 51 21.34 0.92 -28.35
N PHE A 52 20.39 1.75 -27.95
CA PHE A 52 20.54 3.21 -27.94
C PHE A 52 21.77 3.63 -27.12
N TYR A 53 21.82 3.22 -25.85
CA TYR A 53 22.86 3.69 -24.93
C TYR A 53 24.26 3.22 -25.37
N THR A 54 24.41 1.95 -25.74
CA THR A 54 25.68 1.41 -26.26
C THR A 54 26.13 2.14 -27.53
N THR A 55 25.23 2.35 -28.49
CA THR A 55 25.59 2.98 -29.78
C THR A 55 26.07 4.41 -29.58
N VAL A 56 25.38 5.20 -28.75
CA VAL A 56 25.80 6.57 -28.43
C VAL A 56 27.12 6.56 -27.66
N SER A 57 27.25 5.69 -26.65
CA SER A 57 28.47 5.60 -25.83
C SER A 57 29.70 5.18 -26.64
N ILE A 58 29.58 4.28 -27.64
CA ILE A 58 30.71 3.93 -28.52
C ILE A 58 31.20 5.16 -29.28
N GLY A 59 30.28 5.89 -29.92
CA GLY A 59 30.63 7.11 -30.65
C GLY A 59 31.26 8.14 -29.72
N LEU A 60 30.71 8.30 -28.53
CA LEU A 60 31.20 9.28 -27.57
C LEU A 60 32.59 8.93 -27.02
N ARG A 61 32.87 7.64 -26.79
CA ARG A 61 34.18 7.16 -26.34
C ARG A 61 35.27 7.34 -27.39
N TRP A 62 34.96 7.06 -28.67
CA TRP A 62 35.86 7.37 -29.77
C TRP A 62 36.16 8.86 -29.89
N ALA A 63 35.15 9.72 -29.73
CA ALA A 63 35.34 11.17 -29.76
C ALA A 63 36.22 11.62 -28.59
N GLU A 64 36.01 11.09 -27.39
CA GLU A 64 36.84 11.38 -26.22
C GLU A 64 38.28 10.96 -26.42
N ASP A 65 38.55 9.70 -26.72
CA ASP A 65 39.92 9.21 -26.82
C ASP A 65 40.69 9.95 -27.93
N SER A 66 40.01 10.29 -29.03
CA SER A 66 40.58 11.08 -30.12
C SER A 66 40.87 12.53 -29.69
N THR A 67 39.95 13.17 -28.96
CA THR A 67 40.16 14.55 -28.48
C THR A 67 41.19 14.64 -27.36
N VAL A 68 41.30 13.62 -26.50
CA VAL A 68 42.37 13.48 -25.51
C VAL A 68 43.72 13.35 -26.18
N ALA A 69 43.84 12.49 -27.21
CA ALA A 69 45.08 12.35 -27.96
C ALA A 69 45.49 13.67 -28.62
N LEU A 70 44.55 14.36 -29.29
CA LEU A 70 44.79 15.67 -29.90
C LEU A 70 45.17 16.74 -28.87
N PHE A 71 44.55 16.72 -27.68
CA PHE A 71 44.84 17.65 -26.60
C PHE A 71 46.24 17.42 -26.02
N LEU A 72 46.62 16.17 -25.76
CA LEU A 72 47.93 15.83 -25.22
C LEU A 72 49.06 16.13 -26.21
N ASP A 73 48.82 15.98 -27.52
CA ASP A 73 49.79 16.30 -28.57
C ASP A 73 50.10 17.81 -28.63
N GLU A 74 49.08 18.67 -28.47
CA GLU A 74 49.25 20.14 -28.55
C GLU A 74 49.65 20.80 -27.20
N TYR A 75 49.04 20.38 -26.10
CA TYR A 75 49.17 21.06 -24.80
C TYR A 75 50.01 20.30 -23.76
N GLY A 76 50.31 19.02 -24.00
CA GLY A 76 50.90 18.13 -23.00
C GLY A 76 50.01 17.93 -21.76
N ALA A 77 50.56 17.31 -20.72
CA ALA A 77 49.79 16.97 -19.50
C ALA A 77 49.62 18.15 -18.52
N GLY A 78 50.39 19.23 -18.66
CA GLY A 78 50.41 20.37 -17.72
C GLY A 78 49.06 21.08 -17.48
N PRO A 79 48.24 21.35 -18.52
CA PRO A 79 46.97 22.08 -18.36
C PRO A 79 45.73 21.20 -18.08
N LEU A 80 45.87 19.89 -17.86
CA LEU A 80 44.77 18.99 -17.48
C LEU A 80 43.88 19.51 -16.31
N PRO A 81 44.44 20.10 -15.23
CA PRO A 81 43.63 20.62 -14.13
C PRO A 81 42.70 21.78 -14.53
N TRP A 82 43.18 22.68 -15.40
CA TRP A 82 42.36 23.77 -15.93
C TRP A 82 41.22 23.25 -16.80
N MET A 83 41.47 22.17 -17.52
CA MET A 83 40.46 21.50 -18.31
C MET A 83 39.37 20.88 -17.42
N TYR A 84 39.72 20.24 -16.29
CA TYR A 84 38.72 19.73 -15.33
C TYR A 84 37.83 20.82 -14.73
N ILE A 85 38.40 21.99 -14.42
CA ILE A 85 37.62 23.14 -13.93
C ILE A 85 36.68 23.64 -15.03
N ALA A 86 37.17 23.75 -16.26
CA ALA A 86 36.38 24.21 -17.40
C ALA A 86 35.29 23.19 -17.80
N SER A 87 35.55 21.88 -17.70
CA SER A 87 34.55 20.85 -17.97
C SER A 87 33.46 20.83 -16.91
N ALA A 88 33.79 21.01 -15.63
CA ALA A 88 32.80 21.18 -14.56
C ALA A 88 31.90 22.40 -14.78
N ALA A 89 32.48 23.55 -15.18
CA ALA A 89 31.71 24.74 -15.52
C ALA A 89 30.81 24.54 -16.75
N THR A 90 31.32 23.87 -17.78
CA THR A 90 30.59 23.57 -19.03
C THR A 90 29.44 22.60 -18.76
N GLY A 91 29.69 21.53 -18.00
CA GLY A 91 28.67 20.57 -17.59
C GLY A 91 27.54 21.22 -16.79
N ALA A 92 27.88 22.07 -15.79
CA ALA A 92 26.89 22.82 -15.03
C ALA A 92 26.06 23.78 -15.91
N GLY A 93 26.70 24.44 -16.89
CA GLY A 93 26.02 25.28 -17.88
C GLY A 93 25.06 24.49 -18.77
N LEU A 94 25.48 23.33 -19.28
CA LEU A 94 24.65 22.47 -20.11
C LEU A 94 23.46 21.90 -19.35
N VAL A 95 23.62 21.54 -18.07
CA VAL A 95 22.51 21.12 -17.20
C VAL A 95 21.46 22.22 -17.04
N PHE A 96 21.90 23.48 -16.92
CA PHE A 96 21.00 24.63 -16.86
C PHE A 96 20.25 24.83 -18.18
N VAL A 97 20.96 24.77 -19.32
CA VAL A 97 20.36 24.87 -20.66
C VAL A 97 19.36 23.74 -20.90
N TYR A 98 19.71 22.51 -20.53
CA TYR A 98 18.86 21.33 -20.61
C TYR A 98 17.57 21.53 -19.79
N SER A 99 17.69 22.01 -18.54
CA SER A 99 16.55 22.33 -17.68
C SER A 99 15.68 23.47 -18.22
N TRP A 100 16.27 24.44 -18.92
CA TRP A 100 15.55 25.53 -19.55
C TRP A 100 14.77 25.06 -20.80
N LEU A 101 15.38 24.23 -21.64
CA LEU A 101 14.75 23.65 -22.83
C LEU A 101 13.51 22.83 -22.47
N GLN A 102 13.53 22.08 -21.37
CA GLN A 102 12.37 21.32 -20.88
C GLN A 102 11.16 22.19 -20.49
N LYS A 103 11.37 23.48 -20.20
CA LYS A 103 10.28 24.42 -19.90
C LYS A 103 9.57 24.91 -21.17
N ILE A 104 10.28 24.90 -22.30
CA ILE A 104 9.82 25.45 -23.58
C ILE A 104 9.27 24.34 -24.47
N PHE A 105 10.00 23.23 -24.60
CA PHE A 105 9.68 22.12 -25.50
C PHE A 105 9.14 20.91 -24.73
N PRO A 106 8.28 20.07 -25.36
CA PRO A 106 7.89 18.78 -24.78
C PRO A 106 9.11 17.89 -24.54
N LEU A 107 9.07 17.08 -23.48
CA LEU A 107 10.20 16.25 -23.05
C LEU A 107 10.75 15.39 -24.19
N ARG A 108 9.85 14.81 -24.99
CA ARG A 108 10.16 14.00 -26.15
C ARG A 108 11.10 14.69 -27.15
N TRP A 109 10.81 15.94 -27.49
CA TRP A 109 11.60 16.71 -28.44
C TRP A 109 12.97 17.05 -27.86
N VAL A 110 13.03 17.42 -26.57
CA VAL A 110 14.29 17.72 -25.88
C VAL A 110 15.20 16.49 -25.89
N VAL A 111 14.68 15.34 -25.48
CA VAL A 111 15.41 14.07 -25.37
C VAL A 111 15.96 13.60 -26.73
N VAL A 112 15.15 13.65 -27.79
CA VAL A 112 15.55 13.15 -29.11
C VAL A 112 16.44 14.14 -29.85
N ALA A 113 16.12 15.43 -29.83
CA ALA A 113 16.80 16.44 -30.65
C ALA A 113 18.13 16.94 -30.06
N ILE A 114 18.37 16.78 -28.76
CA ILE A 114 19.56 17.38 -28.14
C ILE A 114 20.87 16.73 -28.58
N ALA A 115 20.90 15.41 -28.73
CA ALA A 115 22.08 14.69 -29.21
C ALA A 115 22.51 15.14 -30.62
N PRO A 116 21.64 15.15 -31.66
CA PRO A 116 22.03 15.65 -32.97
C PRO A 116 22.34 17.16 -32.96
N CYS A 117 21.64 17.97 -32.17
CA CYS A 117 21.97 19.40 -32.03
C CYS A 117 23.37 19.63 -31.44
N MET A 118 23.82 18.80 -30.49
CA MET A 118 25.15 18.91 -29.88
C MET A 118 26.27 18.39 -30.78
N VAL A 119 25.95 17.47 -31.71
CA VAL A 119 26.89 16.94 -32.71
C VAL A 119 27.21 17.97 -33.81
N VAL A 120 26.27 18.86 -34.17
CA VAL A 120 26.49 19.87 -35.23
C VAL A 120 27.68 20.80 -34.93
N PRO A 121 27.81 21.40 -33.74
CA PRO A 121 29.01 22.15 -33.36
C PRO A 121 30.28 21.31 -33.41
N LEU A 122 30.23 20.03 -33.04
CA LEU A 122 31.39 19.14 -33.06
C LEU A 122 31.91 18.94 -34.49
N ILE A 123 31.00 18.67 -35.45
CA ILE A 123 31.34 18.57 -36.87
C ILE A 123 31.92 19.90 -37.38
N PHE A 124 31.31 21.02 -37.02
CA PHE A 124 31.78 22.35 -37.41
C PHE A 124 33.18 22.65 -36.88
N LEU A 125 33.49 22.31 -35.61
CA LEU A 125 34.80 22.50 -35.01
C LEU A 125 35.89 21.67 -35.71
N VAL A 126 35.57 20.42 -36.08
CA VAL A 126 36.49 19.56 -36.84
C VAL A 126 36.77 20.12 -38.24
N LEU A 127 35.73 20.54 -38.97
CA LEU A 127 35.87 21.15 -40.30
C LEU A 127 36.65 22.48 -40.26
N LEU A 128 36.38 23.30 -39.25
CA LEU A 128 37.04 24.60 -39.06
C LEU A 128 38.54 24.42 -38.79
N ARG A 129 38.92 23.35 -38.07
CA ARG A 129 40.33 22.99 -37.85
C ARG A 129 41.02 22.61 -39.16
N GLU A 130 40.40 21.78 -39.99
CA GLU A 130 40.96 21.39 -41.30
C GLU A 130 41.13 22.59 -42.24
N GLY A 131 40.27 23.61 -42.14
CA GLY A 131 40.29 24.79 -43.00
C GLY A 131 41.17 25.97 -42.55
N LEU A 132 41.58 26.04 -41.28
CA LEU A 132 42.35 27.17 -40.73
C LEU A 132 43.82 26.81 -40.48
N HIS A 133 44.73 27.41 -41.27
CA HIS A 133 46.19 27.27 -41.12
C HIS A 133 46.82 28.15 -40.03
N LEU A 134 46.02 28.83 -39.19
CA LEU A 134 46.52 29.71 -38.12
C LEU A 134 46.78 28.92 -36.83
N SER A 135 48.06 28.74 -36.48
CA SER A 135 48.52 27.91 -35.35
C SER A 135 47.86 28.24 -34.00
N TYR A 136 47.62 29.52 -33.67
CA TYR A 136 47.02 29.89 -32.38
C TYR A 136 45.53 29.53 -32.25
N LEU A 137 44.77 29.57 -33.34
CA LEU A 137 43.34 29.22 -33.34
C LEU A 137 43.15 27.70 -33.25
N ALA A 138 44.02 26.91 -33.89
CA ALA A 138 43.97 25.45 -33.84
C ALA A 138 44.08 24.91 -32.40
N VAL A 139 44.95 25.52 -31.59
CA VAL A 139 45.19 25.15 -30.19
C VAL A 139 43.93 25.38 -29.33
N ILE A 140 43.32 26.56 -29.42
CA ILE A 140 42.04 26.87 -28.74
C ILE A 140 40.91 25.93 -29.18
N LEU A 141 40.86 25.59 -30.47
CA LEU A 141 39.84 24.69 -31.01
C LEU A 141 39.93 23.29 -30.40
N VAL A 142 41.13 22.75 -30.17
CA VAL A 142 41.31 21.44 -29.50
C VAL A 142 40.81 21.47 -28.06
N PHE A 143 41.06 22.58 -27.34
CA PHE A 143 40.54 22.76 -25.97
C PHE A 143 39.01 22.78 -25.94
N ILE A 144 38.38 23.56 -26.83
CA ILE A 144 36.91 23.65 -26.94
C ILE A 144 36.32 22.30 -27.39
N LEU A 145 36.97 21.61 -28.33
CA LEU A 145 36.53 20.32 -28.84
C LEU A 145 36.44 19.30 -27.71
N ARG A 146 37.47 19.21 -26.85
CA ARG A 146 37.48 18.31 -25.69
C ARG A 146 36.39 18.70 -24.67
N LEU A 147 36.26 19.99 -24.36
CA LEU A 147 35.19 20.49 -23.47
C LEU A 147 33.78 20.16 -23.98
N TRP A 148 33.58 20.21 -25.29
CA TRP A 148 32.28 19.90 -25.90
C TRP A 148 31.95 18.41 -25.83
N VAL A 149 32.96 17.54 -25.98
CA VAL A 149 32.81 16.09 -25.79
C VAL A 149 32.46 15.75 -24.33
N ASP A 150 33.11 16.38 -23.35
CA ASP A 150 32.75 16.21 -21.93
C ASP A 150 31.30 16.63 -21.67
N GLY A 151 30.87 17.74 -22.28
CA GLY A 151 29.49 18.20 -22.22
C GLY A 151 28.49 17.22 -22.84
N LEU A 152 28.85 16.55 -23.93
CA LEU A 152 28.05 15.49 -24.55
C LEU A 152 27.88 14.28 -23.63
N TYR A 153 28.89 13.89 -22.85
CA TYR A 153 28.78 12.83 -21.83
C TYR A 153 27.74 13.15 -20.77
N VAL A 154 27.83 14.35 -20.18
CA VAL A 154 26.86 14.80 -19.16
C VAL A 154 25.43 14.77 -19.72
N VAL A 155 25.23 15.27 -20.95
CA VAL A 155 23.90 15.26 -21.57
C VAL A 155 23.43 13.84 -21.90
N ASN A 156 24.30 12.95 -22.38
CA ASN A 156 23.94 11.57 -22.71
C ASN A 156 23.52 10.77 -21.48
N ASP A 157 24.25 10.90 -20.36
CA ASP A 157 23.90 10.24 -19.10
C ASP A 157 22.55 10.74 -18.57
N LEU A 158 22.33 12.05 -18.57
CA LEU A 158 21.04 12.65 -18.21
C LEU A 158 19.90 12.15 -19.11
N ASN A 159 20.13 12.09 -20.42
CA ASN A 159 19.13 11.67 -21.38
C ASN A 159 18.71 10.22 -21.15
N THR A 160 19.70 9.34 -20.95
CA THR A 160 19.50 7.91 -20.68
C THR A 160 18.73 7.69 -19.38
N SER A 161 19.13 8.38 -18.30
CA SER A 161 18.47 8.33 -17.01
C SER A 161 17.01 8.82 -17.07
N ILE A 162 16.75 9.92 -17.78
CA ILE A 162 15.41 10.50 -17.91
C ILE A 162 14.48 9.58 -18.71
N VAL A 163 14.96 9.07 -19.85
CA VAL A 163 14.19 8.16 -20.72
C VAL A 163 13.84 6.87 -19.98
N ALA A 164 14.79 6.29 -19.25
CA ALA A 164 14.55 5.09 -18.45
C ALA A 164 13.42 5.30 -17.43
N ASN A 165 13.38 6.47 -16.80
CA ASN A 165 12.35 6.80 -15.81
C ASN A 165 10.97 7.07 -16.39
N GLN A 166 10.86 7.38 -17.68
CA GLN A 166 9.57 7.53 -18.37
C GLN A 166 9.03 6.16 -18.83
N ILE A 167 9.91 5.29 -19.32
CA ILE A 167 9.53 4.01 -19.93
C ILE A 167 9.31 2.91 -18.89
N PHE A 168 10.05 2.94 -17.78
CA PHE A 168 10.03 1.88 -16.78
C PHE A 168 9.38 2.31 -15.46
N ASN A 169 8.53 1.43 -14.93
CA ASN A 169 7.96 1.55 -13.59
C ASN A 169 9.01 1.33 -12.49
N ILE A 170 8.70 1.71 -11.25
CA ILE A 170 9.61 1.58 -10.07
C ILE A 170 10.23 0.17 -9.95
N ARG A 171 9.44 -0.87 -10.22
CA ARG A 171 9.90 -2.27 -10.17
C ARG A 171 10.58 -2.77 -11.43
N GLU A 172 10.22 -2.22 -12.58
CA GLU A 172 10.84 -2.57 -13.86
C GLU A 172 12.27 -1.99 -13.88
N ILE A 173 12.42 -0.71 -13.50
CA ILE A 173 13.70 -0.01 -13.56
C ILE A 173 14.78 -0.65 -12.68
N LYS A 174 14.42 -1.27 -11.54
CA LYS A 174 15.33 -2.03 -10.67
C LYS A 174 15.94 -3.25 -11.38
N ARG A 175 15.21 -3.87 -12.31
CA ARG A 175 15.62 -5.08 -13.04
C ARG A 175 16.24 -4.75 -14.39
N THR A 176 15.68 -3.78 -15.10
CA THR A 176 16.07 -3.44 -16.48
C THR A 176 17.27 -2.50 -16.54
N TYR A 177 17.38 -1.52 -15.64
CA TYR A 177 18.40 -0.49 -15.74
C TYR A 177 19.84 -1.01 -15.59
N PRO A 178 20.16 -1.97 -14.70
CA PRO A 178 21.49 -2.57 -14.67
C PRO A 178 21.93 -3.15 -16.03
N LEU A 179 21.01 -3.78 -16.77
CA LEU A 179 21.32 -4.25 -18.11
C LEU A 179 21.50 -3.08 -19.09
N VAL A 180 20.63 -2.08 -19.04
CA VAL A 180 20.76 -0.88 -19.90
C VAL A 180 22.08 -0.17 -19.65
N SER A 181 22.43 0.12 -18.39
CA SER A 181 23.66 0.85 -18.03
C SER A 181 24.93 0.08 -18.39
N SER A 182 24.85 -1.26 -18.54
CA SER A 182 26.00 -2.06 -18.99
C SER A 182 26.41 -1.74 -20.43
N GLY A 183 25.53 -1.05 -21.17
CA GLY A 183 25.84 -0.56 -22.51
C GLY A 183 27.03 0.40 -22.54
N LEU A 184 27.32 1.13 -21.46
CA LEU A 184 28.52 1.96 -21.32
C LEU A 184 29.78 1.09 -21.25
N LEU A 185 29.79 0.08 -20.38
CA LEU A 185 30.92 -0.83 -20.21
C LEU A 185 31.20 -1.63 -21.50
N VAL A 186 30.14 -2.06 -22.20
CA VAL A 186 30.27 -2.71 -23.51
C VAL A 186 30.85 -1.74 -24.53
N ALA A 187 30.45 -0.47 -24.49
CA ALA A 187 31.02 0.56 -25.35
C ALA A 187 32.50 0.79 -25.07
N ASP A 188 32.93 0.83 -23.80
CA ASP A 188 34.34 0.96 -23.42
C ASP A 188 35.22 -0.18 -23.94
N VAL A 189 34.73 -1.42 -23.85
CA VAL A 189 35.42 -2.59 -24.39
C VAL A 189 35.51 -2.51 -25.92
N ILE A 190 34.38 -2.25 -26.60
CA ILE A 190 34.36 -2.18 -28.06
C ILE A 190 35.26 -1.04 -28.54
N SER A 191 35.15 0.15 -27.94
CA SER A 191 35.93 1.31 -28.36
C SER A 191 37.42 1.12 -28.12
N GLY A 192 37.82 0.56 -26.98
CA GLY A 192 39.22 0.32 -26.64
C GLY A 192 39.93 -0.62 -27.61
N PHE A 193 39.25 -1.67 -28.07
CA PHE A 193 39.81 -2.59 -29.07
C PHE A 193 39.68 -2.07 -30.51
N SER A 194 38.60 -1.35 -30.83
CA SER A 194 38.35 -0.89 -32.21
C SER A 194 39.14 0.35 -32.59
N LEU A 195 39.43 1.26 -31.64
CA LEU A 195 40.06 2.54 -31.94
C LEU A 195 41.48 2.39 -32.52
N PRO A 196 42.39 1.57 -31.96
CA PRO A 196 43.72 1.36 -32.56
C PRO A 196 43.63 0.77 -33.98
N TRP A 197 42.63 -0.07 -34.24
CA TRP A 197 42.41 -0.67 -35.56
C TRP A 197 41.90 0.36 -36.57
N ILE A 198 40.95 1.23 -36.19
CA ILE A 198 40.43 2.30 -37.06
C ILE A 198 41.54 3.31 -37.40
N LEU A 199 42.43 3.61 -36.45
CA LEU A 199 43.54 4.56 -36.64
C LEU A 199 44.58 4.07 -37.67
N GLN A 200 44.63 2.77 -38.00
CA GLN A 200 45.47 2.27 -39.10
C GLN A 200 44.99 2.75 -40.47
N PHE A 201 43.70 3.09 -40.59
CA PHE A 201 43.08 3.46 -41.87
C PHE A 201 42.68 4.94 -41.94
N VAL A 202 42.47 5.58 -40.79
CA VAL A 202 41.81 6.90 -40.69
C VAL A 202 42.53 7.80 -39.68
N LYS A 203 42.68 9.11 -40.00
CA LYS A 203 43.22 10.12 -39.08
C LYS A 203 42.25 10.40 -37.92
N LEU A 204 42.78 10.82 -36.77
CA LEU A 204 42.02 11.17 -35.55
C LEU A 204 40.81 12.08 -35.81
N GLU A 205 40.97 13.11 -36.65
CA GLU A 205 39.91 14.07 -36.99
C GLU A 205 38.70 13.41 -37.66
N LYS A 206 38.97 12.47 -38.57
CA LYS A 206 37.93 11.71 -39.27
C LYS A 206 37.29 10.67 -38.35
N VAL A 207 38.00 10.15 -37.34
CA VAL A 207 37.40 9.28 -36.30
C VAL A 207 36.32 10.03 -35.52
N ILE A 208 36.53 11.31 -35.21
CA ILE A 208 35.52 12.16 -34.56
C ILE A 208 34.27 12.31 -35.44
N LEU A 209 34.42 12.42 -36.77
CA LEU A 209 33.28 12.45 -37.69
C LEU A 209 32.51 11.13 -37.74
N ILE A 210 33.21 9.99 -37.68
CA ILE A 210 32.57 8.66 -37.58
C ILE A 210 31.82 8.53 -36.24
N ALA A 211 32.41 9.01 -35.15
CA ALA A 211 31.76 9.10 -33.85
C ALA A 211 30.46 9.92 -33.89
N CYS A 212 30.45 11.07 -34.55
CA CYS A 212 29.24 11.87 -34.77
C CYS A 212 28.12 11.06 -35.46
N LEU A 213 28.46 10.26 -36.47
CA LEU A 213 27.49 9.43 -37.19
C LEU A 213 26.88 8.35 -36.29
N LEU A 214 27.68 7.73 -35.42
CA LEU A 214 27.17 6.77 -34.42
C LEU A 214 26.23 7.44 -33.39
N ILE A 215 26.58 8.63 -32.90
CA ILE A 215 25.72 9.37 -31.97
C ILE A 215 24.36 9.70 -32.62
N VAL A 216 24.35 10.11 -33.89
CA VAL A 216 23.12 10.36 -34.66
C VAL A 216 22.32 9.07 -34.87
N LEU A 217 22.99 7.95 -35.17
CA LEU A 217 22.34 6.63 -35.27
C LEU A 217 21.66 6.24 -33.94
N GLY A 218 22.34 6.44 -32.82
CA GLY A 218 21.77 6.22 -31.50
C GLY A 218 20.54 7.10 -31.23
N SER A 219 20.61 8.39 -31.57
CA SER A 219 19.44 9.28 -31.49
C SER A 219 18.27 8.80 -32.36
N ALA A 220 18.52 8.22 -33.53
CA ALA A 220 17.46 7.63 -34.37
C ALA A 220 16.80 6.41 -33.71
N ILE A 221 17.57 5.55 -33.03
CA ILE A 221 17.03 4.44 -32.21
C ILE A 221 16.15 4.99 -31.08
N LEU A 222 16.58 6.06 -30.42
CA LEU A 222 15.79 6.73 -29.39
C LEU A 222 14.50 7.37 -29.95
N ALA A 223 14.56 7.93 -31.15
CA ALA A 223 13.39 8.47 -31.85
C ALA A 223 12.36 7.38 -32.19
N TYR A 224 12.84 6.18 -32.58
CA TYR A 224 12.01 5.00 -32.79
C TYR A 224 11.34 4.57 -31.48
N LEU A 225 12.11 4.40 -30.40
CA LEU A 225 11.61 4.06 -29.07
C LEU A 225 10.53 5.03 -28.59
N SER A 226 10.80 6.33 -28.75
CA SER A 226 9.88 7.39 -28.35
C SER A 226 8.59 7.42 -29.19
N ASN A 227 8.65 7.02 -30.46
CA ASN A 227 7.47 6.86 -31.32
C ASN A 227 6.64 5.63 -30.95
N GLN A 228 7.29 4.51 -30.65
CA GLN A 228 6.60 3.26 -30.29
C GLN A 228 5.89 3.38 -28.94
N TYR A 229 6.51 4.06 -27.97
CA TYR A 229 5.97 4.24 -26.62
C TYR A 229 5.51 5.68 -26.35
N ARG A 230 4.78 6.30 -27.28
CA ARG A 230 4.28 7.69 -27.14
C ARG A 230 3.58 7.97 -25.81
N ALA A 231 2.81 7.01 -25.30
CA ALA A 231 2.09 7.16 -24.03
C ALA A 231 3.01 7.37 -22.80
N ALA A 232 4.28 6.96 -22.89
CA ALA A 232 5.27 7.17 -21.84
C ALA A 232 5.89 8.57 -21.87
N PHE A 233 5.76 9.31 -22.98
CA PHE A 233 6.36 10.63 -23.15
C PHE A 233 5.27 11.71 -23.18
N PRO A 234 5.25 12.65 -22.21
CA PRO A 234 4.28 13.74 -22.24
C PRO A 234 4.45 14.64 -23.47
N ASP A 235 3.39 14.80 -24.25
CA ASP A 235 3.37 15.70 -25.42
C ASP A 235 3.19 17.19 -25.05
N ALA A 236 2.85 17.48 -23.79
CA ALA A 236 2.68 18.85 -23.31
C ALA A 236 3.95 19.38 -22.61
N PRO A 237 4.32 20.66 -22.83
CA PRO A 237 5.42 21.29 -22.11
C PRO A 237 5.11 21.40 -20.61
N GLN A 238 6.16 21.35 -19.79
CA GLN A 238 6.12 21.18 -18.33
C GLN A 238 5.39 22.31 -17.55
N ARG A 239 4.98 23.40 -18.23
CA ARG A 239 4.50 24.66 -17.63
C ARG A 239 3.00 24.70 -17.29
N GLN A 240 2.20 23.71 -17.68
CA GLN A 240 0.76 23.72 -17.35
C GLN A 240 0.51 23.01 -16.01
N VAL A 241 0.34 23.79 -14.93
CA VAL A 241 -0.21 23.31 -13.65
C VAL A 241 -1.72 23.55 -13.68
N PRO A 242 -2.57 22.51 -13.78
CA PRO A 242 -4.00 22.66 -13.50
C PRO A 242 -4.19 23.19 -12.07
N HIS A 243 -5.07 24.17 -11.87
CA HIS A 243 -5.29 24.82 -10.57
C HIS A 243 -5.61 23.83 -9.43
N GLU A 244 -6.23 22.68 -9.72
CA GLU A 244 -6.51 21.62 -8.74
C GLU A 244 -5.26 20.96 -8.14
N GLN A 245 -4.09 21.04 -8.80
CA GLN A 245 -2.85 20.40 -8.35
C GLN A 245 -1.95 21.32 -7.51
N ALA A 246 -2.26 22.62 -7.43
CA ALA A 246 -1.47 23.60 -6.68
C ALA A 246 -1.58 23.42 -5.16
N SER A 247 -2.75 23.01 -4.65
CA SER A 247 -2.97 22.71 -3.23
C SER A 247 -2.22 21.45 -2.79
N ARG A 248 -2.20 20.40 -3.63
CA ARG A 248 -1.43 19.16 -3.43
C ARG A 248 0.07 19.41 -3.44
N TYR A 249 0.53 20.29 -4.33
CA TYR A 249 1.93 20.68 -4.40
C TYR A 249 2.40 21.36 -3.11
N ARG A 250 1.60 22.27 -2.54
CA ARG A 250 1.94 23.00 -1.31
C ARG A 250 2.12 22.07 -0.09
N ARG A 251 1.37 20.97 -0.01
CA ARG A 251 1.50 19.96 1.07
C ARG A 251 2.75 19.07 0.94
N ILE A 252 3.14 18.73 -0.29
CA ILE A 252 4.26 17.82 -0.58
C ILE A 252 5.59 18.60 -0.74
N GLN A 253 5.55 19.92 -0.97
CA GLN A 253 6.73 20.74 -1.26
C GLN A 253 7.81 20.68 -0.16
N ALA A 254 7.43 20.76 1.12
CA ALA A 254 8.39 20.72 2.22
C ALA A 254 9.06 19.33 2.39
N PRO A 255 8.30 18.20 2.45
CA PRO A 255 8.87 16.86 2.41
C PRO A 255 9.74 16.60 1.18
N LEU A 256 9.28 17.06 0.00
CA LEU A 256 9.98 16.87 -1.27
C LEU A 256 11.31 17.63 -1.28
N ARG A 257 11.34 18.90 -0.89
CA ARG A 257 12.59 19.70 -0.80
C ARG A 257 13.60 19.04 0.13
N ARG A 258 13.13 18.54 1.27
CA ARG A 258 13.94 17.81 2.26
C ARG A 258 14.53 16.52 1.68
N TYR A 259 13.76 15.78 0.88
CA TYR A 259 14.23 14.58 0.19
C TYR A 259 15.25 14.91 -0.91
N THR A 260 14.96 15.91 -1.76
CA THR A 260 15.87 16.35 -2.84
C THR A 260 17.23 16.79 -2.28
N TRP A 261 17.26 17.50 -1.14
CA TRP A 261 18.53 17.89 -0.51
C TRP A 261 19.36 16.69 -0.03
N GLN A 262 18.71 15.63 0.44
CA GLN A 262 19.41 14.41 0.84
C GLN A 262 19.93 13.62 -0.34
N LEU A 263 19.17 13.60 -1.44
CA LEU A 263 19.62 12.99 -2.68
C LEU A 263 20.85 13.75 -3.20
N PHE A 264 20.82 15.09 -3.18
CA PHE A 264 21.98 15.93 -3.52
C PHE A 264 23.20 15.63 -2.64
N ALA A 265 23.01 15.55 -1.32
CA ALA A 265 24.07 15.19 -0.39
C ALA A 265 24.60 13.77 -0.62
N PHE A 266 23.74 12.81 -0.97
CA PHE A 266 24.12 11.42 -1.26
C PHE A 266 25.03 11.34 -2.50
N VAL A 267 24.60 11.91 -3.63
CA VAL A 267 25.40 11.95 -4.87
C VAL A 267 26.73 12.68 -4.62
N GLY A 268 26.69 13.84 -3.95
CA GLY A 268 27.90 14.59 -3.64
C GLY A 268 28.88 13.84 -2.74
N LEU A 269 28.40 13.18 -1.67
CA LEU A 269 29.26 12.38 -0.78
C LEU A 269 29.87 11.17 -1.48
N LEU A 270 29.13 10.50 -2.37
CA LEU A 270 29.68 9.41 -3.18
C LEU A 270 30.80 9.90 -4.10
N GLN A 271 30.66 11.10 -4.66
CA GLN A 271 31.71 11.72 -5.48
C GLN A 271 32.95 12.06 -4.63
N VAL A 272 32.75 12.61 -3.43
CA VAL A 272 33.85 12.88 -2.47
C VAL A 272 34.60 11.59 -2.11
N ILE A 273 33.88 10.51 -1.80
CA ILE A 273 34.48 9.21 -1.49
C ILE A 273 35.31 8.71 -2.66
N GLY A 274 34.78 8.76 -3.89
CA GLY A 274 35.49 8.29 -5.08
C GLY A 274 36.79 9.05 -5.32
N LEU A 275 36.73 10.39 -5.28
CA LEU A 275 37.90 11.24 -5.48
C LEU A 275 38.97 11.07 -4.39
N LEU A 276 38.56 10.84 -3.14
CA LEU A 276 39.50 10.57 -2.04
C LEU A 276 40.19 9.21 -2.20
N VAL A 277 39.45 8.18 -2.63
CA VAL A 277 40.01 6.85 -2.91
C VAL A 277 40.97 6.91 -4.10
N ASP A 278 40.58 7.61 -5.18
CA ASP A 278 41.42 7.83 -6.36
C ASP A 278 42.73 8.50 -6.00
N PHE A 279 42.67 9.55 -5.18
CA PHE A 279 43.85 10.25 -4.73
C PHE A 279 44.77 9.35 -3.90
N GLN A 280 44.23 8.57 -2.96
CA GLN A 280 45.02 7.64 -2.14
C GLN A 280 45.68 6.55 -2.99
N TYR A 281 44.92 5.95 -3.90
CA TYR A 281 45.40 4.93 -4.82
C TYR A 281 46.53 5.44 -5.73
N LEU A 282 46.33 6.59 -6.39
CA LEU A 282 47.32 7.16 -7.29
C LEU A 282 48.59 7.62 -6.55
N ARG A 283 48.45 8.14 -5.33
CA ARG A 283 49.58 8.53 -4.48
C ARG A 283 50.43 7.32 -4.10
N GLU A 284 49.79 6.22 -3.72
CA GLU A 284 50.47 4.98 -3.31
C GLU A 284 51.12 4.22 -4.47
N LEU A 285 50.50 4.27 -5.66
CA LEU A 285 51.12 3.70 -6.85
C LEU A 285 52.39 4.45 -7.25
N LYS A 286 52.37 5.79 -7.15
CA LYS A 286 53.52 6.63 -7.51
C LYS A 286 54.70 6.49 -6.53
N SER A 287 54.46 6.11 -5.27
CA SER A 287 55.52 5.88 -4.28
C SER A 287 56.19 4.53 -4.44
N ASN A 288 55.47 3.50 -4.91
CA ASN A 288 55.95 2.11 -4.96
C ASN A 288 56.35 1.60 -6.36
N LEU A 289 55.83 2.19 -7.44
CA LEU A 289 56.08 1.74 -8.82
C LEU A 289 56.80 2.80 -9.65
N GLY A 290 57.71 2.37 -10.55
CA GLY A 290 58.31 3.25 -11.56
C GLY A 290 57.33 3.57 -12.70
N ASP A 291 57.59 4.64 -13.44
CA ASP A 291 56.67 5.20 -14.46
C ASP A 291 56.18 4.19 -15.51
N ARG A 292 57.04 3.24 -15.92
CA ARG A 292 56.69 2.20 -16.92
C ARG A 292 55.83 1.08 -16.33
N ASP A 293 56.13 0.68 -15.09
CA ASP A 293 55.39 -0.37 -14.37
C ASP A 293 54.02 0.13 -13.93
N LEU A 294 53.91 1.42 -13.63
CA LEU A 294 52.66 2.11 -13.32
C LEU A 294 51.63 1.99 -14.46
N ALA A 295 52.03 2.30 -15.69
CA ALA A 295 51.14 2.24 -16.85
C ALA A 295 50.67 0.80 -17.16
N SER A 296 51.58 -0.18 -17.03
CA SER A 296 51.26 -1.60 -17.18
C SER A 296 50.27 -2.08 -16.11
N PHE A 297 50.51 -1.73 -14.85
CA PHE A 297 49.63 -2.07 -13.73
C PHE A 297 48.25 -1.46 -13.89
N LEU A 298 48.15 -0.16 -14.21
CA LEU A 298 46.87 0.53 -14.42
C LEU A 298 46.05 -0.13 -15.55
N GLY A 299 46.69 -0.51 -16.66
CA GLY A 299 46.03 -1.18 -17.78
C GLY A 299 45.48 -2.56 -17.41
N ILE A 300 46.28 -3.41 -16.77
CA ILE A 300 45.86 -4.76 -16.34
C ILE A 300 44.78 -4.67 -15.25
N PHE A 301 44.97 -3.78 -14.27
CA PHE A 301 44.02 -3.57 -13.18
C PHE A 301 42.66 -3.09 -13.73
N GLY A 302 42.65 -2.07 -14.60
CA GLY A 302 41.44 -1.59 -15.24
C GLY A 302 40.73 -2.65 -16.08
N GLY A 303 41.47 -3.48 -16.82
CA GLY A 303 40.90 -4.59 -17.59
C GLY A 303 40.24 -5.66 -16.72
N ILE A 304 40.87 -6.04 -15.59
CA ILE A 304 40.30 -6.99 -14.63
C ILE A 304 39.05 -6.41 -13.97
N VAL A 305 39.12 -5.15 -13.50
CA VAL A 305 38.00 -4.43 -12.89
C VAL A 305 36.80 -4.36 -13.86
N GLY A 306 37.01 -3.92 -15.09
CA GLY A 306 35.94 -3.82 -16.09
C GLY A 306 35.30 -5.17 -16.45
N LEU A 307 36.07 -6.25 -16.50
CA LEU A 307 35.52 -7.60 -16.71
C LEU A 307 34.67 -8.05 -15.50
N CYS A 308 35.12 -7.75 -14.28
CA CYS A 308 34.36 -8.01 -13.07
C CYS A 308 33.08 -7.16 -12.98
N GLU A 309 33.13 -5.89 -13.38
CA GLU A 309 31.97 -5.00 -13.47
C GLU A 309 30.91 -5.54 -14.42
N LEU A 310 31.31 -5.88 -15.66
CA LEU A 310 30.40 -6.49 -16.64
C LEU A 310 29.75 -7.77 -16.11
N GLY A 311 30.55 -8.67 -15.54
CA GLY A 311 30.07 -9.92 -14.97
C GLY A 311 29.10 -9.72 -13.80
N THR A 312 29.47 -8.87 -12.83
CA THR A 312 28.62 -8.61 -11.67
C THR A 312 27.35 -7.83 -12.05
N GLN A 313 27.42 -6.94 -13.03
CA GLN A 313 26.27 -6.16 -13.48
C GLN A 313 25.20 -7.01 -14.20
N TRP A 314 25.60 -7.97 -15.03
CA TRP A 314 24.65 -8.86 -15.73
C TRP A 314 24.02 -9.92 -14.82
N PHE A 315 24.77 -10.45 -13.85
CA PHE A 315 24.31 -11.62 -13.06
C PHE A 315 23.93 -11.30 -11.61
N VAL A 316 24.56 -10.30 -10.98
CA VAL A 316 24.42 -10.03 -9.54
C VAL A 316 23.54 -8.80 -9.29
N SER A 317 23.73 -7.72 -10.05
CA SER A 317 23.11 -6.41 -9.78
C SER A 317 21.59 -6.48 -9.70
N SER A 318 20.91 -6.97 -10.75
CA SER A 318 19.44 -7.01 -10.79
C SER A 318 18.83 -7.86 -9.67
N ARG A 319 19.44 -9.01 -9.36
CA ARG A 319 18.99 -9.94 -8.31
C ARG A 319 19.18 -9.36 -6.91
N LEU A 320 20.33 -8.72 -6.67
CA LEU A 320 20.64 -8.14 -5.36
C LEU A 320 19.72 -6.95 -5.05
N ILE A 321 19.49 -6.08 -6.05
CA ILE A 321 18.60 -4.92 -5.92
C ILE A 321 17.15 -5.37 -5.65
N GLU A 322 16.66 -6.41 -6.31
CA GLU A 322 15.29 -6.92 -6.10
C GLU A 322 15.12 -7.62 -4.75
N ARG A 323 16.14 -8.37 -4.28
CA ARG A 323 16.04 -9.16 -3.05
C ARG A 323 16.27 -8.32 -1.79
N ILE A 324 17.30 -7.47 -1.79
CA ILE A 324 17.74 -6.75 -0.58
C ILE A 324 17.23 -5.29 -0.59
N GLY A 325 16.92 -4.74 -1.76
CA GLY A 325 16.40 -3.40 -1.94
C GLY A 325 17.49 -2.36 -2.27
N VAL A 326 17.08 -1.32 -2.98
CA VAL A 326 17.95 -0.27 -3.56
C VAL A 326 18.80 0.46 -2.51
N PHE A 327 18.23 0.80 -1.36
CA PHE A 327 18.96 1.56 -0.34
C PHE A 327 20.07 0.73 0.31
N PHE A 328 19.89 -0.58 0.45
CA PHE A 328 20.93 -1.44 1.00
C PHE A 328 22.05 -1.67 -0.01
N THR A 329 21.72 -1.90 -1.28
CA THR A 329 22.74 -2.03 -2.35
C THR A 329 23.54 -0.74 -2.51
N ALA A 330 22.88 0.43 -2.42
CA ALA A 330 23.55 1.72 -2.44
C ALA A 330 24.43 1.96 -1.20
N ALA A 331 24.06 1.43 -0.03
CA ALA A 331 24.85 1.49 1.20
C ALA A 331 26.08 0.57 1.18
N LEU A 332 26.12 -0.44 0.29
CA LEU A 332 27.21 -1.40 0.23
C LEU A 332 28.55 -0.74 -0.12
N LEU A 333 28.55 0.28 -0.99
CA LEU A 333 29.76 1.05 -1.34
C LEU A 333 30.35 1.77 -0.12
N PRO A 334 29.63 2.65 0.61
CA PRO A 334 30.21 3.31 1.78
C PRO A 334 30.50 2.33 2.94
N ILE A 335 29.81 1.19 3.05
CA ILE A 335 30.15 0.15 4.04
C ILE A 335 31.50 -0.49 3.72
N SER A 336 31.69 -0.91 2.47
CA SER A 336 32.91 -1.62 2.06
C SER A 336 34.12 -0.71 2.08
N VAL A 337 34.01 0.46 1.43
CA VAL A 337 35.10 1.44 1.29
C VAL A 337 35.37 2.17 2.60
N GLY A 338 34.33 2.47 3.40
CA GLY A 338 34.49 3.23 4.63
C GLY A 338 34.87 2.42 5.86
N PHE A 339 34.51 1.13 5.92
CA PHE A 339 34.65 0.34 7.15
C PHE A 339 35.31 -1.01 6.90
N VAL A 340 34.81 -1.81 5.96
CA VAL A 340 35.30 -3.20 5.78
C VAL A 340 36.76 -3.23 5.34
N VAL A 341 37.09 -2.54 4.24
CA VAL A 341 38.45 -2.53 3.69
C VAL A 341 39.42 -1.77 4.61
N PRO A 342 39.12 -0.56 5.13
CA PRO A 342 39.99 0.12 6.09
C PRO A 342 40.27 -0.69 7.35
N THR A 343 39.27 -1.41 7.88
CA THR A 343 39.46 -2.27 9.06
C THR A 343 40.37 -3.46 8.72
N ALA A 344 40.22 -4.05 7.53
CA ALA A 344 41.12 -5.11 7.06
C ALA A 344 42.56 -4.61 6.93
N ILE A 345 42.77 -3.40 6.39
CA ILE A 345 44.09 -2.75 6.30
C ILE A 345 44.68 -2.56 7.71
N ALA A 346 43.89 -2.03 8.66
CA ALA A 346 44.31 -1.84 10.03
C ALA A 346 44.70 -3.15 10.73
N LEU A 347 43.94 -4.23 10.51
CA LEU A 347 44.22 -5.54 11.08
C LEU A 347 45.50 -6.17 10.51
N LEU A 348 45.71 -6.06 9.18
CA LEU A 348 46.91 -6.57 8.52
C LEU A 348 48.18 -5.81 8.97
N ASN A 349 48.05 -4.51 9.23
CA ASN A 349 49.14 -3.66 9.71
C ASN A 349 49.60 -3.97 11.15
N LEU A 350 48.85 -4.77 11.92
CA LEU A 350 49.30 -5.28 13.22
C LEU A 350 50.45 -6.30 13.09
N PHE A 351 50.65 -6.89 11.91
CA PHE A 351 51.72 -7.86 11.65
C PHE A 351 52.92 -7.17 10.98
N PRO A 352 54.07 -7.01 11.66
CA PRO A 352 55.22 -6.25 11.15
C PRO A 352 55.78 -6.79 9.82
N ALA A 353 55.68 -8.09 9.58
CA ALA A 353 56.15 -8.74 8.34
C ALA A 353 55.33 -8.38 7.10
N LEU A 354 54.10 -7.88 7.27
CA LEU A 354 53.16 -7.57 6.18
C LEU A 354 52.88 -6.07 6.04
N HIS A 355 53.51 -5.22 6.85
CA HIS A 355 53.15 -3.80 6.96
C HIS A 355 53.24 -3.03 5.63
N SER A 356 54.36 -3.17 4.90
CA SER A 356 54.56 -2.46 3.62
C SER A 356 53.71 -3.05 2.47
N TYR A 357 53.50 -4.37 2.44
CA TYR A 357 52.67 -5.02 1.43
C TYR A 357 51.16 -4.85 1.71
N GLY A 358 50.78 -4.69 2.98
CA GLY A 358 49.40 -4.60 3.44
C GLY A 358 48.73 -3.27 3.08
N ILE A 359 49.47 -2.16 3.13
CA ILE A 359 48.95 -0.83 2.74
C ILE A 359 48.74 -0.77 1.23
N PHE A 360 49.75 -1.15 0.44
CA PHE A 360 49.68 -1.16 -1.02
C PHE A 360 48.51 -2.01 -1.54
N TRP A 361 48.47 -3.30 -1.19
CA TRP A 361 47.37 -4.19 -1.61
C TRP A 361 46.03 -3.83 -0.98
N GLY A 362 46.06 -3.21 0.20
CA GLY A 362 44.90 -2.63 0.87
C GLY A 362 44.23 -1.54 0.04
N LEU A 363 45.00 -0.55 -0.41
CA LEU A 363 44.51 0.57 -1.23
C LEU A 363 44.14 0.14 -2.65
N VAL A 364 44.87 -0.82 -3.24
CA VAL A 364 44.47 -1.46 -4.50
C VAL A 364 43.10 -2.16 -4.35
N SER A 365 42.91 -2.90 -3.25
CA SER A 365 41.63 -3.57 -2.95
C SER A 365 40.51 -2.56 -2.64
N LEU A 366 40.84 -1.43 -2.02
CA LEU A 366 39.92 -0.32 -1.76
C LEU A 366 39.41 0.28 -3.07
N LYS A 367 40.32 0.58 -4.01
CA LYS A 367 39.98 1.09 -5.34
C LYS A 367 39.19 0.08 -6.15
N PHE A 368 39.57 -1.21 -6.10
CA PHE A 368 38.82 -2.30 -6.74
C PHE A 368 37.37 -2.37 -6.22
N CYS A 369 37.20 -2.31 -4.90
CA CYS A 369 35.87 -2.30 -4.27
C CYS A 369 35.07 -1.04 -4.62
N ASP A 370 35.68 0.15 -4.63
CA ASP A 370 34.98 1.39 -4.99
C ASP A 370 34.45 1.32 -6.42
N GLU A 371 35.31 1.01 -7.39
CA GLU A 371 34.95 0.99 -8.82
C GLU A 371 33.84 -0.03 -9.08
N LEU A 372 34.07 -1.27 -8.64
CA LEU A 372 33.14 -2.37 -8.84
C LEU A 372 31.76 -2.07 -8.25
N LEU A 373 31.68 -1.55 -7.02
CA LEU A 373 30.40 -1.27 -6.36
C LEU A 373 29.73 -0.01 -6.91
N ARG A 374 30.50 0.98 -7.35
CA ARG A 374 30.00 2.25 -7.91
C ARG A 374 29.26 2.01 -9.21
N TYR A 375 29.90 1.36 -10.17
CA TYR A 375 29.25 1.07 -11.46
C TYR A 375 28.16 0.01 -11.32
N THR A 376 28.39 -1.03 -10.51
CA THR A 376 27.45 -2.15 -10.40
C THR A 376 26.19 -1.82 -9.59
N PHE A 377 26.28 -1.02 -8.51
CA PHE A 377 25.15 -0.77 -7.60
C PHE A 377 24.71 0.68 -7.52
N VAL A 378 25.62 1.67 -7.56
CA VAL A 378 25.23 3.07 -7.43
C VAL A 378 24.68 3.59 -8.75
N VAL A 379 25.45 3.50 -9.84
CA VAL A 379 25.04 3.98 -11.17
C VAL A 379 23.79 3.22 -11.65
N SER A 380 23.77 1.90 -11.46
CA SER A 380 22.64 1.05 -11.87
C SER A 380 21.35 1.29 -11.08
N SER A 381 21.41 1.86 -9.88
CA SER A 381 20.23 2.15 -9.05
C SER A 381 19.87 3.63 -8.97
N GLY A 382 20.73 4.51 -9.48
CA GLY A 382 20.57 5.97 -9.50
C GLY A 382 19.17 6.43 -9.96
N PRO A 383 18.69 6.00 -11.15
CA PRO A 383 17.35 6.33 -11.64
C PRO A 383 16.21 5.98 -10.67
N VAL A 384 16.33 4.86 -9.94
CA VAL A 384 15.29 4.35 -9.04
C VAL A 384 15.04 5.31 -7.87
N LEU A 385 16.08 6.00 -7.39
CA LEU A 385 16.00 6.96 -6.28
C LEU A 385 15.12 8.18 -6.62
N TYR A 386 14.90 8.47 -7.89
CA TYR A 386 14.08 9.59 -8.35
C TYR A 386 12.62 9.21 -8.59
N GLN A 387 12.26 7.92 -8.54
CA GLN A 387 10.91 7.46 -8.82
C GLN A 387 9.80 8.02 -7.91
N PRO A 388 10.01 8.26 -6.60
CA PRO A 388 8.98 8.87 -5.74
C PRO A 388 8.66 10.32 -6.11
N ILE A 389 9.57 10.99 -6.81
CA ILE A 389 9.41 12.39 -7.20
C ILE A 389 8.33 12.43 -8.30
N PRO A 390 7.35 13.35 -8.20
CA PRO A 390 6.34 13.54 -9.23
C PRO A 390 6.99 13.68 -10.61
N GLU A 391 6.43 13.03 -11.63
CA GLU A 391 6.97 12.96 -13.00
C GLU A 391 7.37 14.34 -13.54
N ARG A 392 6.59 15.39 -13.21
CA ARG A 392 6.85 16.77 -13.63
C ARG A 392 8.06 17.44 -12.97
N LEU A 393 8.56 16.96 -11.85
CA LEU A 393 9.75 17.52 -11.19
C LEU A 393 10.95 16.58 -11.26
N ARG A 394 10.69 15.32 -11.59
CA ARG A 394 11.69 14.26 -11.65
C ARG A 394 12.84 14.62 -12.60
N SER A 395 12.54 15.02 -13.84
CA SER A 395 13.57 15.36 -14.83
C SER A 395 14.44 16.55 -14.40
N HIS A 396 13.81 17.58 -13.83
CA HIS A 396 14.51 18.77 -13.34
C HIS A 396 15.39 18.44 -12.13
N MET A 397 14.87 17.64 -11.19
CA MET A 397 15.64 17.22 -10.02
C MET A 397 16.80 16.31 -10.42
N GLN A 398 16.62 15.40 -11.37
CA GLN A 398 17.69 14.56 -11.93
C GLN A 398 18.79 15.37 -12.59
N ALA A 399 18.43 16.34 -13.43
CA ALA A 399 19.39 17.22 -14.07
C ALA A 399 20.21 17.99 -13.01
N LEU A 400 19.54 18.55 -11.99
CA LEU A 400 20.22 19.26 -10.91
C LEU A 400 21.13 18.35 -10.08
N SER A 401 20.62 17.24 -9.52
CA SER A 401 21.44 16.41 -8.64
C SER A 401 22.50 15.58 -9.34
N GLY A 402 22.27 15.15 -10.59
CA GLY A 402 23.31 14.46 -11.38
C GLY A 402 24.43 15.41 -11.76
N GLY A 403 24.11 16.55 -12.41
CA GLY A 403 25.15 17.42 -12.93
C GLY A 403 25.75 18.41 -11.92
N THR A 404 24.92 19.12 -11.15
CA THR A 404 25.45 20.20 -10.29
C THR A 404 25.99 19.69 -8.96
N ALA A 405 25.46 18.59 -8.42
CA ALA A 405 26.00 17.99 -7.20
C ALA A 405 27.39 17.42 -7.43
N GLU A 406 27.59 16.69 -8.53
CA GLU A 406 28.90 16.13 -8.88
C GLU A 406 29.94 17.22 -9.12
N ALA A 407 29.58 18.29 -9.85
CA ALA A 407 30.49 19.42 -10.08
C ALA A 407 30.91 20.13 -8.78
N ILE A 408 29.95 20.44 -7.90
CA ILE A 408 30.23 21.09 -6.60
C ILE A 408 31.03 20.15 -5.69
N ALA A 409 30.68 18.87 -5.66
CA ALA A 409 31.40 17.88 -4.87
C ALA A 409 32.84 17.69 -5.39
N THR A 410 33.05 17.71 -6.70
CA THR A 410 34.38 17.58 -7.31
C THR A 410 35.26 18.77 -6.95
N GLY A 411 34.75 20.00 -7.11
CA GLY A 411 35.46 21.21 -6.68
C GLY A 411 35.72 21.25 -5.18
N GLY A 412 34.73 20.85 -4.36
CA GLY A 412 34.86 20.77 -2.91
C GLY A 412 35.85 19.71 -2.44
N SER A 413 35.89 18.55 -3.10
CA SER A 413 36.84 17.46 -2.79
C SER A 413 38.26 17.87 -3.11
N GLY A 414 38.49 18.56 -4.23
CA GLY A 414 39.80 19.11 -4.58
C GLY A 414 40.31 20.10 -3.53
N LEU A 415 39.44 21.02 -3.07
CA LEU A 415 39.78 21.95 -1.99
C LEU A 415 40.05 21.23 -0.67
N LEU A 416 39.27 20.20 -0.35
CA LEU A 416 39.44 19.37 0.85
C LEU A 416 40.80 18.67 0.83
N ILE A 417 41.15 17.99 -0.27
CA ILE A 417 42.45 17.32 -0.42
C ILE A 417 43.61 18.32 -0.29
N LEU A 418 43.52 19.50 -0.92
CA LEU A 418 44.55 20.54 -0.83
C LEU A 418 44.71 21.08 0.59
N ALA A 419 43.61 21.32 1.30
CA ALA A 419 43.62 21.77 2.68
C ALA A 419 44.27 20.71 3.60
N THR A 420 43.91 19.44 3.42
CA THR A 420 44.49 18.33 4.18
C THR A 420 45.99 18.19 3.93
N LEU A 421 46.44 18.28 2.67
CA LEU A 421 47.87 18.26 2.32
C LEU A 421 48.64 19.43 2.95
N PHE A 422 48.06 20.64 2.91
CA PHE A 422 48.69 21.83 3.49
C PHE A 422 48.87 21.68 5.01
N VAL A 423 47.85 21.19 5.72
CA VAL A 423 47.91 20.98 7.18
C VAL A 423 48.85 19.83 7.54
N CYS A 424 48.77 18.70 6.83
CA CYS A 424 49.60 17.52 7.09
C CYS A 424 51.09 17.81 6.89
N ASN A 425 51.46 18.58 5.86
CA ASN A 425 52.86 18.95 5.62
C ASN A 425 53.44 19.90 6.69
N ARG A 426 52.60 20.54 7.52
CA ARG A 426 53.03 21.45 8.59
C ARG A 426 53.09 20.80 9.96
N VAL A 427 52.30 19.74 10.21
CA VAL A 427 52.03 19.24 11.58
C VAL A 427 52.27 17.74 11.74
N VAL A 428 52.21 16.93 10.68
CA VAL A 428 52.09 15.46 10.77
C VAL A 428 53.26 14.75 10.09
N SER A 429 53.79 13.68 10.70
CA SER A 429 54.84 12.84 10.11
C SER A 429 54.32 12.08 8.88
N THR A 430 55.20 11.77 7.91
CA THR A 430 54.85 11.16 6.61
C THR A 430 54.02 9.87 6.75
N VAL A 431 54.32 9.03 7.74
CA VAL A 431 53.61 7.76 8.02
C VAL A 431 52.17 7.98 8.51
N LEU A 432 51.90 9.07 9.24
CA LEU A 432 50.56 9.37 9.75
C LEU A 432 49.66 10.03 8.68
N GLN A 433 50.24 10.54 7.58
CA GLN A 433 49.47 11.21 6.53
C GLN A 433 48.51 10.27 5.79
N GLU A 434 48.92 9.02 5.53
CA GLU A 434 48.08 8.02 4.86
C GLU A 434 46.83 7.67 5.70
N TRP A 435 47.01 7.53 7.02
CA TRP A 435 45.91 7.29 7.96
C TRP A 435 44.94 8.46 8.07
N VAL A 436 45.39 9.70 7.84
CA VAL A 436 44.50 10.87 7.82
C VAL A 436 43.53 10.79 6.63
N PHE A 437 44.01 10.47 5.43
CA PHE A 437 43.14 10.32 4.26
C PHE A 437 42.17 9.13 4.40
N VAL A 438 42.64 8.01 4.95
CA VAL A 438 41.77 6.87 5.28
C VAL A 438 40.70 7.31 6.30
N GLY A 439 41.08 8.04 7.36
CA GLY A 439 40.15 8.60 8.35
C GLY A 439 39.10 9.55 7.74
N GLU A 440 39.51 10.41 6.80
CA GLU A 440 38.60 11.28 6.04
C GLU A 440 37.60 10.48 5.20
N THR A 441 38.05 9.42 4.52
CA THR A 441 37.14 8.53 3.78
C THR A 441 36.15 7.82 4.68
N VAL A 442 36.58 7.35 5.87
CA VAL A 442 35.71 6.72 6.87
C VAL A 442 34.64 7.72 7.34
N LEU A 443 35.03 8.98 7.60
CA LEU A 443 34.09 10.03 8.02
C LEU A 443 33.08 10.38 6.92
N ALA A 444 33.54 10.50 5.67
CA ALA A 444 32.67 10.74 4.52
C ALA A 444 31.69 9.57 4.32
N ALA A 445 32.17 8.33 4.44
CA ALA A 445 31.36 7.12 4.35
C ALA A 445 30.32 7.01 5.49
N ALA A 446 30.71 7.31 6.74
CA ALA A 446 29.80 7.35 7.89
C ALA A 446 28.68 8.38 7.68
N THR A 447 29.04 9.56 7.17
CA THR A 447 28.08 10.62 6.84
C THR A 447 27.15 10.18 5.71
N CYS A 448 27.69 9.53 4.67
CA CYS A 448 26.93 8.97 3.57
C CYS A 448 25.91 7.92 4.07
N LEU A 449 26.30 7.02 4.96
CA LEU A 449 25.40 6.03 5.56
C LEU A 449 24.25 6.66 6.35
N ARG A 450 24.56 7.71 7.12
CA ARG A 450 23.51 8.48 7.79
C ARG A 450 22.54 9.09 6.79
N VAL A 451 23.02 9.64 5.68
CA VAL A 451 22.18 10.19 4.62
C VAL A 451 21.30 9.12 3.99
N VAL A 452 21.85 7.95 3.65
CA VAL A 452 21.10 6.81 3.07
C VAL A 452 19.99 6.34 4.01
N TRP A 453 20.26 6.25 5.31
CA TRP A 453 19.26 5.85 6.30
C TRP A 453 18.06 6.82 6.33
N VAL A 454 18.32 8.13 6.31
CA VAL A 454 17.24 9.13 6.31
C VAL A 454 16.56 9.22 4.93
N LEU A 455 17.28 8.99 3.84
CA LEU A 455 16.72 8.95 2.49
C LEU A 455 15.67 7.83 2.38
N ARG A 456 15.96 6.65 2.94
CA ARG A 456 15.04 5.51 2.97
C ARG A 456 13.71 5.83 3.67
N SER A 457 13.74 6.48 4.84
CA SER A 457 12.50 6.79 5.55
C SER A 457 11.64 7.79 4.79
N ARG A 458 12.26 8.87 4.29
CA ARG A 458 11.56 9.91 3.52
C ARG A 458 11.05 9.44 2.16
N TYR A 459 11.73 8.46 1.55
CA TYR A 459 11.29 7.82 0.31
C TYR A 459 9.88 7.20 0.47
N VAL A 460 9.69 6.40 1.53
CA VAL A 460 8.41 5.76 1.81
C VAL A 460 7.34 6.79 2.12
N ASP A 461 7.68 7.81 2.93
CA ASP A 461 6.72 8.84 3.30
C ASP A 461 6.26 9.67 2.09
N LEU A 462 7.14 9.94 1.11
CA LEU A 462 6.74 10.59 -0.15
C LEU A 462 5.83 9.71 -1.01
N LEU A 463 6.06 8.39 -1.05
CA LEU A 463 5.14 7.47 -1.73
C LEU A 463 3.77 7.42 -1.05
N VAL A 464 3.74 7.46 0.28
CA VAL A 464 2.49 7.46 1.06
C VAL A 464 1.76 8.80 0.89
N LEU A 465 2.44 9.93 1.06
CA LEU A 465 1.88 11.28 0.87
C LEU A 465 1.39 11.53 -0.57
N SER A 466 2.05 10.93 -1.56
CA SER A 466 1.58 10.99 -2.95
C SER A 466 0.39 10.06 -3.20
N ALA A 467 0.25 8.97 -2.44
CA ALA A 467 -0.89 8.05 -2.49
C ALA A 467 -2.10 8.53 -1.69
N GLU A 468 -1.90 9.32 -0.63
CA GLU A 468 -2.94 9.90 0.21
C GLU A 468 -3.74 10.97 -0.55
N ARG A 469 -4.70 10.50 -1.35
CA ARG A 469 -5.86 11.30 -1.71
C ARG A 469 -6.74 11.47 -0.46
N GLY A 470 -6.52 12.55 0.28
CA GLY A 470 -7.65 13.38 0.69
C GLY A 470 -8.21 13.34 2.12
N GLU A 471 -7.86 12.43 3.04
CA GLU A 471 -8.73 12.33 4.25
C GLU A 471 -8.14 12.41 5.66
N LEU A 472 -6.83 12.29 5.92
CA LEU A 472 -6.39 12.14 7.33
C LEU A 472 -5.13 12.93 7.63
N SER A 473 -5.26 14.07 8.32
CA SER A 473 -4.21 14.63 9.22
C SER A 473 -4.65 15.99 9.77
N ALA A 474 -5.66 16.02 10.65
CA ALA A 474 -6.12 17.25 11.32
C ALA A 474 -6.18 17.18 12.86
N SER A 475 -5.78 16.07 13.51
CA SER A 475 -6.29 15.80 14.87
C SER A 475 -5.42 16.25 16.06
N ASN A 476 -4.09 16.38 15.99
CA ASN A 476 -3.32 16.36 17.26
C ASN A 476 -2.65 17.67 17.73
N VAL A 477 -2.57 18.74 16.94
CA VAL A 477 -1.91 20.01 17.38
C VAL A 477 -2.92 21.06 17.89
N GLY A 478 -4.22 20.82 17.75
CA GLY A 478 -5.27 21.83 17.91
C GLY A 478 -5.83 22.07 19.32
N LEU A 479 -5.71 21.14 20.29
CA LEU A 479 -6.62 21.09 21.46
C LEU A 479 -6.66 22.36 22.33
N ARG A 480 -5.49 22.91 22.70
CA ARG A 480 -5.41 24.06 23.61
C ARG A 480 -5.78 25.38 22.92
N VAL A 481 -5.38 25.56 21.66
CA VAL A 481 -5.77 26.70 20.81
C VAL A 481 -7.27 26.63 20.48
N PHE A 482 -7.78 25.42 20.26
CA PHE A 482 -9.18 25.15 19.97
C PHE A 482 -10.10 25.58 21.13
N LYS A 483 -9.79 25.24 22.39
CA LYS A 483 -10.60 25.67 23.55
C LYS A 483 -10.73 27.20 23.67
N GLN A 484 -9.63 27.92 23.51
CA GLN A 484 -9.64 29.40 23.55
C GLN A 484 -10.41 29.99 22.36
N GLY A 485 -10.29 29.38 21.18
CA GLY A 485 -11.09 29.73 20.00
C GLY A 485 -12.59 29.52 20.20
N VAL A 486 -12.99 28.43 20.86
CA VAL A 486 -14.41 28.11 21.14
C VAL A 486 -15.02 29.13 22.11
N VAL A 487 -14.35 29.50 23.20
CA VAL A 487 -14.84 30.53 24.15
C VAL A 487 -15.09 31.85 23.42
N LYS A 488 -14.15 32.27 22.56
CA LYS A 488 -14.27 33.51 21.79
C LYS A 488 -15.40 33.45 20.77
N ALA A 489 -15.52 32.34 20.03
CA ALA A 489 -16.59 32.13 19.05
C ALA A 489 -18.00 32.08 19.68
N LEU A 490 -18.13 31.53 20.90
CA LEU A 490 -19.41 31.49 21.62
C LEU A 490 -19.80 32.87 22.19
N GLY A 491 -18.82 33.70 22.57
CA GLY A 491 -19.04 35.05 23.10
C GLY A 491 -19.33 36.15 22.05
N GLU A 492 -18.86 36.00 20.82
CA GLU A 492 -19.03 37.00 19.74
C GLU A 492 -20.40 36.88 19.00
N LYS A 493 -20.81 37.94 18.29
CA LYS A 493 -22.05 37.95 17.46
C LYS A 493 -21.84 37.14 16.16
N GLY A 494 -21.99 35.82 16.24
CA GLY A 494 -21.97 34.88 15.11
C GLY A 494 -23.30 34.13 14.91
N SER A 495 -23.40 33.34 13.83
CA SER A 495 -24.58 32.50 13.54
C SER A 495 -24.77 31.43 14.62
N THR A 496 -26.03 31.10 14.95
CA THR A 496 -26.36 30.05 15.92
C THR A 496 -25.88 28.66 15.48
N THR A 497 -25.80 28.40 14.16
CA THR A 497 -25.25 27.17 13.58
C THR A 497 -23.76 26.97 13.83
N ASP A 498 -23.00 28.07 13.82
CA ASP A 498 -21.55 28.01 14.02
C ASP A 498 -21.25 27.73 15.50
N LYS A 499 -22.02 28.36 16.40
CA LYS A 499 -21.96 28.12 17.84
C LYS A 499 -22.35 26.68 18.20
N HIS A 500 -23.38 26.12 17.55
CA HIS A 500 -23.77 24.72 17.73
C HIS A 500 -22.62 23.76 17.35
N SER A 501 -21.98 24.03 16.22
CA SER A 501 -20.84 23.24 15.73
C SER A 501 -19.64 23.35 16.66
N CYS A 502 -19.38 24.52 17.24
CA CYS A 502 -18.30 24.71 18.23
C CYS A 502 -18.52 23.89 19.51
N ILE A 503 -19.74 23.83 20.04
CA ILE A 503 -20.07 23.04 21.24
C ILE A 503 -19.93 21.54 20.95
N GLU A 504 -20.38 21.09 19.79
CA GLU A 504 -20.28 19.67 19.38
C GLU A 504 -18.81 19.25 19.19
N LEU A 505 -18.01 20.09 18.54
CA LEU A 505 -16.57 19.86 18.40
C LEU A 505 -15.88 19.84 19.77
N LEU A 506 -16.28 20.71 20.72
CA LEU A 506 -15.76 20.70 22.09
C LEU A 506 -16.10 19.39 22.82
N ALA A 507 -17.33 18.91 22.71
CA ALA A 507 -17.77 17.66 23.32
C ALA A 507 -17.03 16.42 22.79
N GLN A 508 -16.68 16.42 21.49
CA GLN A 508 -15.93 15.33 20.87
C GLN A 508 -14.44 15.35 21.22
N ILE A 509 -13.89 16.54 21.41
CA ILE A 509 -12.45 16.77 21.57
C ILE A 509 -12.04 16.70 23.05
N ASP A 510 -12.84 17.25 23.96
CA ASP A 510 -12.59 17.20 25.41
C ASP A 510 -13.91 17.21 26.23
N PRO A 511 -14.53 16.05 26.44
CA PRO A 511 -15.82 15.94 27.13
C PRO A 511 -15.74 16.30 28.62
N GLN A 512 -14.59 16.10 29.29
CA GLN A 512 -14.44 16.37 30.72
C GLN A 512 -14.21 17.87 30.99
N GLY A 513 -13.43 18.55 30.13
CA GLY A 513 -13.17 19.99 30.23
C GLY A 513 -14.26 20.88 29.63
N ALA A 514 -15.28 20.31 28.96
CA ALA A 514 -16.36 21.08 28.36
C ALA A 514 -17.24 21.78 29.39
N ALA A 515 -17.45 21.18 30.57
CA ALA A 515 -18.29 21.77 31.61
C ALA A 515 -17.72 23.07 32.20
N GLU A 516 -16.39 23.13 32.35
CA GLU A 516 -15.66 24.32 32.81
C GLU A 516 -15.86 25.52 31.88
N VAL A 517 -15.94 25.26 30.56
CA VAL A 517 -16.12 26.30 29.53
C VAL A 517 -17.58 26.73 29.41
N LEU A 518 -18.52 25.79 29.51
CA LEU A 518 -19.93 26.00 29.18
C LEU A 518 -20.76 26.52 30.37
N ALA A 519 -20.52 26.04 31.60
CA ALA A 519 -21.28 26.42 32.79
C ALA A 519 -21.45 27.95 32.98
N PRO A 520 -20.38 28.78 32.96
CA PRO A 520 -20.50 30.23 33.16
C PRO A 520 -21.17 30.96 31.98
N LEU A 521 -21.30 30.31 30.82
CA LEU A 521 -21.90 30.89 29.61
C LEU A 521 -23.39 30.56 29.46
N LEU A 522 -23.93 29.59 30.21
CA LEU A 522 -25.30 29.08 30.07
C LEU A 522 -26.38 30.19 30.05
N LEU A 523 -26.29 31.15 30.98
CA LEU A 523 -27.27 32.25 31.08
C LEU A 523 -27.24 33.21 29.89
N LYS A 524 -26.12 33.28 29.16
CA LYS A 524 -25.92 34.18 28.02
C LYS A 524 -26.28 33.53 26.68
N LEU A 525 -26.52 32.22 26.66
CA LEU A 525 -26.81 31.45 25.47
C LEU A 525 -28.32 31.38 25.19
N PRO A 526 -28.74 31.32 23.90
CA PRO A 526 -30.13 31.05 23.53
C PRO A 526 -30.54 29.61 23.92
N PRO A 527 -31.85 29.32 24.05
CA PRO A 527 -32.37 28.05 24.58
C PRO A 527 -31.86 26.80 23.85
N GLU A 528 -31.72 26.84 22.53
CA GLU A 528 -31.16 25.72 21.74
C GLU A 528 -29.71 25.38 22.13
N LEU A 529 -28.90 26.40 22.41
CA LEU A 529 -27.50 26.24 22.83
C LEU A 529 -27.39 25.96 24.34
N GLN A 530 -28.35 26.39 25.16
CA GLN A 530 -28.46 25.98 26.56
C GLN A 530 -28.72 24.47 26.67
N ARG A 531 -29.66 23.94 25.87
CA ARG A 531 -29.95 22.51 25.80
C ARG A 531 -28.69 21.71 25.46
N GLN A 532 -28.02 22.08 24.37
CA GLN A 532 -26.81 21.40 23.91
C GLN A 532 -25.67 21.50 24.93
N SER A 533 -25.51 22.67 25.57
CA SER A 533 -24.48 22.86 26.59
C SER A 533 -24.73 22.00 27.83
N LEU A 534 -25.97 21.90 28.29
CA LEU A 534 -26.36 21.03 29.40
C LEU A 534 -26.20 19.55 29.08
N GLU A 535 -26.52 19.11 27.85
CA GLU A 535 -26.26 17.73 27.39
C GLU A 535 -24.76 17.40 27.45
N VAL A 536 -23.91 18.29 26.96
CA VAL A 536 -22.45 18.12 26.96
C VAL A 536 -21.89 18.16 28.39
N MET A 537 -22.36 19.08 29.23
CA MET A 537 -22.00 19.12 30.66
C MET A 537 -22.37 17.82 31.37
N PHE A 538 -23.56 17.27 31.09
CA PHE A 538 -24.02 16.02 31.68
C PHE A 538 -23.19 14.81 31.22
N MET A 539 -22.66 14.82 29.99
CA MET A 539 -21.73 13.79 29.51
C MET A 539 -20.41 13.76 30.29
N GLY A 540 -19.96 14.90 30.82
CA GLY A 540 -18.78 15.01 31.69
C GLY A 540 -19.01 14.58 33.14
N GLY A 541 -20.26 14.23 33.51
CA GLY A 541 -20.68 13.95 34.88
C GLY A 541 -21.24 15.18 35.59
N ALA A 542 -22.25 14.98 36.44
CA ALA A 542 -22.88 16.07 37.20
C ALA A 542 -21.94 16.53 38.31
N ASN A 543 -21.24 17.65 38.09
CA ASN A 543 -20.26 18.19 39.04
C ASN A 543 -20.92 19.19 40.00
N PRO A 544 -20.80 19.02 41.33
CA PRO A 544 -21.35 19.93 42.33
C PRO A 544 -20.88 21.38 42.18
N ALA A 545 -19.67 21.61 41.63
CA ALA A 545 -19.09 22.93 41.46
C ALA A 545 -19.90 23.88 40.57
N TYR A 546 -20.71 23.34 39.64
CA TYR A 546 -21.48 24.12 38.66
C TYR A 546 -22.98 24.17 38.97
N ILE A 547 -23.43 23.67 40.14
CA ILE A 547 -24.85 23.68 40.53
C ILE A 547 -25.41 25.10 40.56
N SER A 548 -24.65 26.06 41.10
CA SER A 548 -25.08 27.46 41.23
C SER A 548 -25.42 28.07 39.87
N ASP A 549 -24.57 27.85 38.85
CA ASP A 549 -24.79 28.38 37.50
C ASP A 549 -26.04 27.77 36.83
N VAL A 550 -26.30 26.48 37.06
CA VAL A 550 -27.46 25.77 36.51
C VAL A 550 -28.75 26.10 37.28
N ARG A 551 -28.69 26.33 38.60
CA ARG A 551 -29.85 26.68 39.42
C ARG A 551 -30.39 28.07 39.09
N LEU A 552 -29.53 29.02 38.76
CA LEU A 552 -29.91 30.34 38.24
C LEU A 552 -30.77 30.23 36.96
N LEU A 553 -30.58 29.17 36.17
CA LEU A 553 -31.38 28.91 34.98
C LEU A 553 -32.78 28.38 35.34
N ILE A 554 -32.94 27.63 36.43
CA ILE A 554 -34.22 27.09 36.92
C ILE A 554 -35.06 28.17 37.61
N GLU A 555 -34.42 29.12 38.30
CA GLU A 555 -35.06 30.22 39.03
C GLU A 555 -35.64 31.32 38.11
N GLN A 556 -35.22 31.38 36.85
CA GLN A 556 -35.90 32.20 35.84
C GLN A 556 -37.30 31.60 35.54
N LEU A 557 -38.34 32.46 35.46
CA LEU A 557 -39.74 32.01 35.45
C LEU A 557 -40.00 30.78 34.54
N PRO A 558 -40.59 29.68 35.07
CA PRO A 558 -40.82 28.41 34.36
C PRO A 558 -41.61 28.51 33.04
N GLU A 559 -42.37 29.59 32.83
CA GLU A 559 -43.19 29.80 31.63
C GLU A 559 -42.41 30.26 30.39
N LYS A 560 -41.16 30.74 30.55
CA LYS A 560 -40.32 31.20 29.43
C LYS A 560 -39.22 30.22 29.01
N ILE A 561 -39.01 29.15 29.75
CA ILE A 561 -37.91 28.21 29.51
C ILE A 561 -38.41 27.05 28.63
N ASP A 562 -37.59 26.68 27.65
CA ASP A 562 -37.82 25.49 26.83
C ASP A 562 -37.93 24.24 27.74
N PRO A 563 -39.00 23.43 27.64
CA PRO A 563 -39.19 22.25 28.46
C PRO A 563 -38.03 21.23 28.41
N GLU A 564 -37.23 21.21 27.33
CA GLU A 564 -36.03 20.37 27.24
C GLU A 564 -34.88 20.89 28.11
N VAL A 565 -34.67 22.20 28.12
CA VAL A 565 -33.66 22.86 28.95
C VAL A 565 -34.01 22.71 30.42
N LEU A 566 -35.28 22.94 30.78
CA LEU A 566 -35.75 22.78 32.15
C LEU A 566 -35.61 21.33 32.63
N ALA A 567 -35.97 20.34 31.81
CA ALA A 567 -35.79 18.93 32.15
C ALA A 567 -34.31 18.56 32.38
N LEU A 568 -33.39 19.05 31.55
CA LEU A 568 -31.95 18.80 31.72
C LEU A 568 -31.37 19.53 32.94
N ALA A 569 -31.80 20.77 33.20
CA ALA A 569 -31.37 21.54 34.35
C ALA A 569 -31.84 20.92 35.68
N LEU A 570 -33.14 20.53 35.76
CA LEU A 570 -33.67 19.76 36.90
C LEU A 570 -32.87 18.47 37.11
N ARG A 571 -32.55 17.75 36.04
CA ARG A 571 -31.76 16.52 36.14
C ARG A 571 -30.32 16.76 36.61
N TYR A 572 -29.67 17.83 36.14
CA TYR A 572 -28.30 18.17 36.52
C TYR A 572 -28.22 18.56 38.00
N VAL A 573 -29.12 19.45 38.47
CA VAL A 573 -29.12 19.93 39.86
C VAL A 573 -29.40 18.78 40.84
N TRP A 574 -30.45 17.99 40.61
CA TRP A 574 -30.84 16.91 41.54
C TRP A 574 -29.91 15.69 41.53
N LEU A 575 -29.05 15.53 40.51
CA LEU A 575 -28.01 14.50 40.50
C LEU A 575 -26.67 14.98 41.04
N ALA A 576 -26.41 16.29 41.03
CA ALA A 576 -25.19 16.88 41.59
C ALA A 576 -25.35 17.25 43.09
N GLU A 577 -26.58 17.48 43.56
CA GLU A 577 -26.86 17.89 44.95
C GLU A 577 -26.85 16.69 45.92
N GLU A 578 -26.15 16.84 47.06
CA GLU A 578 -25.97 15.77 48.05
C GLU A 578 -27.24 15.46 48.86
N ASN A 579 -28.12 16.46 49.09
CA ASN A 579 -29.37 16.32 49.84
C ASN A 579 -30.56 17.02 49.13
N PRO A 580 -31.13 16.41 48.08
CA PRO A 580 -32.18 17.04 47.29
C PRO A 580 -33.54 17.09 48.01
N ASN A 581 -34.23 18.25 47.97
CA ASN A 581 -35.60 18.37 48.47
C ASN A 581 -36.61 17.86 47.43
N LEU A 582 -37.06 16.62 47.58
CA LEU A 582 -37.92 15.95 46.60
C LEU A 582 -39.38 16.41 46.61
N SER A 583 -39.83 17.11 47.66
CA SER A 583 -41.18 17.68 47.74
C SER A 583 -41.42 18.73 46.65
N GLN A 584 -40.36 19.42 46.21
CA GLN A 584 -40.42 20.38 45.09
C GLN A 584 -40.64 19.69 43.72
N LEU A 585 -40.29 18.41 43.59
CA LEU A 585 -40.48 17.67 42.34
C LEU A 585 -41.90 17.16 42.14
N GLU A 586 -42.70 17.04 43.20
CA GLU A 586 -44.09 16.55 43.12
C GLU A 586 -44.98 17.48 42.28
N GLU A 587 -44.75 18.78 42.35
CA GLU A 587 -45.48 19.79 41.57
C GLU A 587 -45.34 19.54 40.06
N TYR A 588 -44.15 19.10 39.63
CA TYR A 588 -43.83 18.81 38.23
C TYR A 588 -44.46 17.51 37.71
N LEU A 589 -45.13 16.70 38.56
CA LEU A 589 -45.87 15.51 38.14
C LEU A 589 -47.26 15.82 37.56
N HIS A 590 -47.79 17.02 37.77
CA HIS A 590 -49.12 17.42 37.30
C HIS A 590 -49.22 17.51 35.77
N THR A 591 -50.38 17.15 35.21
CA THR A 591 -50.64 17.10 33.75
C THR A 591 -50.48 18.43 33.03
N ARG A 592 -50.49 19.55 33.77
CA ARG A 592 -50.24 20.91 33.25
C ARG A 592 -48.81 21.10 32.72
N HIS A 593 -47.86 20.28 33.17
CA HIS A 593 -46.47 20.37 32.76
C HIS A 593 -46.19 19.49 31.52
N HIS A 594 -45.20 19.92 30.73
CA HIS A 594 -44.78 19.22 29.52
C HIS A 594 -44.40 17.75 29.83
N SER A 595 -44.70 16.82 28.92
CA SER A 595 -44.50 15.38 29.14
C SER A 595 -43.05 15.02 29.49
N LEU A 596 -42.06 15.73 28.94
CA LEU A 596 -40.65 15.53 29.26
C LEU A 596 -40.32 15.90 30.72
N ILE A 597 -40.86 17.02 31.21
CA ILE A 597 -40.66 17.49 32.59
C ILE A 597 -41.30 16.49 33.55
N ARG A 598 -42.55 16.06 33.25
CA ARG A 598 -43.25 15.02 34.02
C ARG A 598 -42.45 13.71 34.08
N ALA A 599 -41.91 13.26 32.95
CA ALA A 599 -41.07 12.06 32.87
C ALA A 599 -39.81 12.19 33.73
N THR A 600 -39.09 13.31 33.64
CA THR A 600 -37.87 13.56 34.40
C THR A 600 -38.15 13.65 35.90
N ALA A 601 -39.17 14.40 36.31
CA ALA A 601 -39.58 14.50 37.71
C ALA A 601 -39.98 13.12 38.27
N ALA A 602 -40.76 12.34 37.51
CA ALA A 602 -41.13 10.99 37.91
C ALA A 602 -39.91 10.07 38.04
N ALA A 603 -38.94 10.12 37.12
CA ALA A 603 -37.71 9.32 37.19
C ALA A 603 -36.86 9.66 38.43
N LEU A 604 -36.69 10.95 38.73
CA LEU A 604 -35.93 11.42 39.89
C LEU A 604 -36.62 11.01 41.22
N ILE A 605 -37.94 11.18 41.31
CA ILE A 605 -38.73 10.77 42.48
C ILE A 605 -38.67 9.24 42.68
N LEU A 606 -38.71 8.46 41.61
CA LEU A 606 -38.60 7.00 41.70
C LEU A 606 -37.24 6.54 42.24
N ARG A 607 -36.18 7.31 41.96
CA ARG A 607 -34.82 7.01 42.41
C ARG A 607 -34.62 7.34 43.90
N GLN A 608 -35.02 8.53 44.34
CA GLN A 608 -34.64 9.07 45.66
C GLN A 608 -35.83 9.30 46.62
N GLY A 609 -37.08 9.18 46.15
CA GLY A 609 -38.29 9.56 46.90
C GLY A 609 -38.73 8.59 47.99
N THR A 610 -39.66 9.06 48.83
CA THR A 610 -40.35 8.22 49.84
C THR A 610 -41.29 7.21 49.18
N PRO A 611 -41.70 6.11 49.86
CA PRO A 611 -42.62 5.11 49.29
C PRO A 611 -43.90 5.71 48.71
N ILE A 612 -44.48 6.73 49.37
CA ILE A 612 -45.70 7.41 48.93
C ILE A 612 -45.45 8.20 47.65
N GLN A 613 -44.34 8.95 47.58
CA GLN A 613 -43.94 9.69 46.39
C GLN A 613 -43.67 8.77 45.19
N LYS A 614 -43.06 7.60 45.45
CA LYS A 614 -42.81 6.60 44.40
C LYS A 614 -44.11 6.05 43.80
N VAL A 615 -45.17 5.88 44.59
CA VAL A 615 -46.49 5.46 44.09
C VAL A 615 -47.09 6.52 43.17
N ALA A 616 -47.02 7.80 43.56
CA ALA A 616 -47.50 8.91 42.73
C ALA A 616 -46.76 8.97 41.39
N ALA A 617 -45.43 8.90 41.40
CA ALA A 617 -44.60 8.87 40.20
C ALA A 617 -44.88 7.65 39.30
N THR A 618 -45.09 6.47 39.90
CA THR A 618 -45.44 5.23 39.17
C THR A 618 -46.76 5.37 38.42
N LYS A 619 -47.79 5.95 39.06
CA LYS A 619 -49.10 6.18 38.43
C LYS A 619 -49.01 7.17 37.27
N THR A 620 -48.16 8.21 37.40
CA THR A 620 -47.90 9.17 36.33
C THR A 620 -47.22 8.51 35.14
N LEU A 621 -46.16 7.73 35.36
CA LEU A 621 -45.49 7.00 34.27
C LEU A 621 -46.42 5.98 33.60
N GLN A 622 -47.24 5.26 34.36
CA GLN A 622 -48.20 4.31 33.79
C GLN A 622 -49.12 4.98 32.76
N ARG A 623 -49.67 6.15 33.10
CA ARG A 623 -50.52 6.94 32.19
C ARG A 623 -49.78 7.39 30.95
N MET A 624 -48.51 7.78 31.09
CA MET A 624 -47.67 8.22 29.96
C MET A 624 -47.36 7.07 29.00
N LEU A 625 -47.09 5.86 29.51
CA LEU A 625 -46.78 4.68 28.71
C LEU A 625 -47.97 4.21 27.85
N THR A 626 -49.20 4.46 28.28
CA THR A 626 -50.43 4.09 27.55
C THR A 626 -51.10 5.27 26.83
N HIS A 627 -50.46 6.44 26.79
CA HIS A 627 -51.05 7.64 26.21
C HIS A 627 -51.15 7.58 24.68
N GLN A 628 -52.15 8.23 24.07
CA GLN A 628 -52.34 8.23 22.62
C GLN A 628 -51.20 8.94 21.88
N GLN A 629 -50.63 9.99 22.47
CA GLN A 629 -49.52 10.74 21.87
C GLN A 629 -48.19 9.99 21.99
N GLU A 630 -47.52 9.80 20.85
CA GLU A 630 -46.20 9.16 20.75
C GLU A 630 -45.17 9.80 21.70
N ARG A 631 -45.12 11.14 21.79
CA ARG A 631 -44.14 11.87 22.60
C ARG A 631 -44.25 11.52 24.09
N GLU A 632 -45.46 11.33 24.60
CA GLU A 632 -45.68 10.93 26.00
C GLU A 632 -45.15 9.52 26.25
N ARG A 633 -45.42 8.57 25.34
CA ARG A 633 -44.91 7.20 25.43
C ARG A 633 -43.39 7.15 25.38
N ILE A 634 -42.76 7.89 24.46
CA ILE A 634 -41.29 7.98 24.36
C ILE A 634 -40.70 8.52 25.67
N ASN A 635 -41.22 9.63 26.18
CA ASN A 635 -40.70 10.26 27.39
C ASN A 635 -40.91 9.37 28.62
N GLY A 636 -42.06 8.67 28.71
CA GLY A 636 -42.31 7.68 29.74
C GLY A 636 -41.32 6.51 29.70
N VAL A 637 -41.01 5.99 28.50
CA VAL A 637 -40.01 4.91 28.33
C VAL A 637 -38.59 5.39 28.65
N LYS A 638 -38.23 6.62 28.25
CA LYS A 638 -36.94 7.22 28.60
C LYS A 638 -36.79 7.39 30.11
N ALA A 639 -37.86 7.78 30.81
CA ALA A 639 -37.86 7.87 32.27
C ALA A 639 -37.59 6.50 32.93
N LEU A 640 -38.20 5.42 32.42
CA LEU A 640 -37.98 4.06 32.93
C LEU A 640 -36.52 3.61 32.87
N ARG A 641 -35.76 4.10 31.88
CA ARG A 641 -34.31 3.81 31.73
C ARG A 641 -33.51 4.13 32.99
N GLU A 642 -33.94 5.13 33.75
CA GLU A 642 -33.20 5.68 34.90
C GLU A 642 -33.73 5.17 36.25
N THR A 643 -34.74 4.30 36.22
CA THR A 643 -35.42 3.80 37.41
C THR A 643 -34.93 2.40 37.80
N VAL A 644 -34.64 2.21 39.09
CA VAL A 644 -34.24 0.91 39.63
C VAL A 644 -35.50 0.17 40.09
N TYR A 645 -35.77 -1.00 39.48
CA TYR A 645 -36.78 -1.99 39.87
C TYR A 645 -38.21 -1.47 40.10
N LEU A 646 -39.03 -1.48 39.03
CA LEU A 646 -40.50 -1.37 39.12
C LEU A 646 -41.19 -2.53 38.41
N GLN A 647 -41.59 -3.54 39.19
CA GLN A 647 -42.29 -4.72 38.67
C GLN A 647 -43.67 -4.38 38.09
N ALA A 648 -44.34 -3.35 38.62
CA ALA A 648 -45.67 -2.90 38.18
C ALA A 648 -45.70 -2.35 36.74
N LEU A 649 -44.62 -1.70 36.28
CA LEU A 649 -44.57 -1.09 34.94
C LEU A 649 -44.09 -2.07 33.85
N ARG A 650 -43.57 -3.25 34.23
CA ARG A 650 -43.09 -4.28 33.28
C ARG A 650 -44.20 -4.86 32.41
N ILE A 651 -45.45 -4.84 32.87
CA ILE A 651 -46.63 -5.36 32.15
C ILE A 651 -46.84 -4.64 30.81
N HIS A 652 -46.38 -3.40 30.69
CA HIS A 652 -46.53 -2.60 29.46
C HIS A 652 -45.43 -2.82 28.42
N ILE A 653 -44.31 -3.47 28.78
CA ILE A 653 -43.15 -3.64 27.89
C ILE A 653 -43.48 -4.45 26.62
N PRO A 654 -44.21 -5.58 26.66
CA PRO A 654 -44.57 -6.32 25.45
C PRO A 654 -45.35 -5.50 24.43
N ASN A 655 -46.31 -4.69 24.89
CA ASN A 655 -47.10 -3.81 24.03
C ASN A 655 -46.24 -2.70 23.42
N LEU A 656 -45.30 -2.13 24.21
CA LEU A 656 -44.40 -1.08 23.75
C LEU A 656 -43.33 -1.58 22.75
N LEU A 657 -42.94 -2.85 22.83
CA LEU A 657 -42.08 -3.49 21.82
C LEU A 657 -42.78 -3.65 20.46
N GLN A 658 -44.12 -3.69 20.46
CA GLN A 658 -44.96 -3.78 19.28
C GLN A 658 -45.60 -2.44 18.89
N ASP A 659 -45.18 -1.32 19.49
CA ASP A 659 -45.74 0.00 19.22
C ASP A 659 -45.61 0.39 17.74
N GLU A 660 -46.65 1.06 17.22
CA GLU A 660 -46.68 1.56 15.85
C GLU A 660 -45.48 2.47 15.55
N SER A 661 -45.07 3.29 16.52
CA SER A 661 -43.91 4.16 16.39
C SER A 661 -42.60 3.37 16.51
N LEU A 662 -41.75 3.52 15.49
CA LEU A 662 -40.36 3.06 15.52
C LEU A 662 -39.55 3.75 16.66
N ARG A 663 -39.85 5.01 16.96
CA ARG A 663 -39.12 5.78 17.98
C ARG A 663 -39.40 5.25 19.37
N VAL A 664 -40.66 4.88 19.65
CA VAL A 664 -41.04 4.20 20.91
C VAL A 664 -40.32 2.87 21.02
N ARG A 665 -40.38 2.01 19.99
CA ARG A 665 -39.67 0.72 19.99
C ARG A 665 -38.17 0.85 20.23
N CYS A 666 -37.51 1.81 19.57
CA CYS A 666 -36.09 2.10 19.80
C CYS A 666 -35.81 2.54 21.25
N ALA A 667 -36.65 3.42 21.83
CA ALA A 667 -36.51 3.82 23.23
C ALA A 667 -36.66 2.63 24.19
N VAL A 668 -37.57 1.69 23.89
CA VAL A 668 -37.78 0.48 24.70
C VAL A 668 -36.56 -0.44 24.66
N LEU A 669 -35.93 -0.63 23.49
CA LEU A 669 -34.70 -1.42 23.37
C LEU A 669 -33.54 -0.81 24.19
N GLU A 670 -33.37 0.51 24.16
CA GLU A 670 -32.36 1.19 24.99
C GLU A 670 -32.67 1.07 26.49
N MET A 671 -33.95 1.13 26.86
CA MET A 671 -34.41 0.95 28.24
C MET A 671 -34.12 -0.47 28.74
N ILE A 672 -34.43 -1.52 27.95
CA ILE A 672 -34.17 -2.93 28.31
C ILE A 672 -32.68 -3.14 28.63
N ALA A 673 -31.79 -2.58 27.82
CA ALA A 673 -30.36 -2.71 28.06
C ALA A 673 -29.88 -1.92 29.29
N ALA A 674 -30.37 -0.69 29.48
CA ALA A 674 -29.97 0.13 30.62
C ALA A 674 -30.44 -0.44 31.97
N THR A 675 -31.60 -1.12 31.97
CA THR A 675 -32.21 -1.71 33.17
C THR A 675 -31.88 -3.19 33.34
N ARG A 676 -31.09 -3.79 32.42
CA ARG A 676 -30.67 -5.20 32.40
C ARG A 676 -31.84 -6.18 32.59
N LEU A 677 -32.92 -5.99 31.81
CA LEU A 677 -34.09 -6.88 31.86
C LEU A 677 -33.87 -8.15 31.02
N GLU A 678 -33.32 -9.18 31.66
CA GLU A 678 -32.93 -10.46 31.02
C GLU A 678 -34.06 -11.12 30.20
N ASP A 679 -35.29 -11.09 30.71
CA ASP A 679 -36.48 -11.66 30.05
C ASP A 679 -36.69 -11.14 28.61
N TYR A 680 -36.20 -9.92 28.33
CA TYR A 680 -36.38 -9.23 27.05
C TYR A 680 -35.11 -9.17 26.19
N TYR A 681 -34.03 -9.86 26.57
CA TYR A 681 -32.81 -9.90 25.74
C TYR A 681 -33.04 -10.52 24.36
N SER A 682 -34.00 -11.46 24.25
CA SER A 682 -34.44 -12.01 22.96
C SER A 682 -34.98 -10.94 22.00
N ALA A 683 -35.61 -9.88 22.51
CA ALA A 683 -36.10 -8.74 21.72
C ALA A 683 -34.95 -7.88 21.19
N LEU A 684 -33.87 -7.69 21.97
CA LEU A 684 -32.65 -7.01 21.51
C LEU A 684 -31.99 -7.77 20.35
N ILE A 685 -31.92 -9.11 20.45
CA ILE A 685 -31.40 -9.96 19.39
C ILE A 685 -32.30 -9.92 18.15
N ALA A 686 -33.63 -10.00 18.31
CA ALA A 686 -34.58 -9.89 17.20
C ALA A 686 -34.46 -8.54 16.48
N ALA A 687 -34.21 -7.46 17.22
CA ALA A 687 -34.05 -6.12 16.67
C ALA A 687 -32.81 -5.95 15.75
N LEU A 688 -31.83 -6.87 15.78
CA LEU A 688 -30.71 -6.87 14.83
C LEU A 688 -31.13 -7.27 13.40
N TYR A 689 -32.22 -8.03 13.24
CA TYR A 689 -32.71 -8.48 11.94
C TYR A 689 -33.24 -7.30 11.11
N TYR A 690 -33.95 -6.37 11.75
CA TYR A 690 -34.60 -5.26 11.07
C TYR A 690 -33.69 -4.05 10.88
N LYS A 691 -33.59 -3.56 9.63
CA LYS A 691 -32.73 -2.40 9.29
C LYS A 691 -33.03 -1.15 10.12
N SER A 692 -34.30 -0.93 10.47
CA SER A 692 -34.79 0.25 11.20
C SER A 692 -34.39 0.28 12.69
N THR A 693 -34.28 -0.86 13.35
CA THR A 693 -33.96 -0.97 14.80
C THR A 693 -32.51 -1.37 15.07
N ARG A 694 -31.79 -1.81 14.05
CA ARG A 694 -30.48 -2.46 14.18
C ARG A 694 -29.41 -1.61 14.87
N SER A 695 -29.25 -0.36 14.49
CA SER A 695 -28.23 0.53 15.08
C SER A 695 -28.49 0.75 16.58
N THR A 696 -29.75 0.89 16.97
CA THR A 696 -30.18 0.99 18.36
C THR A 696 -29.91 -0.31 19.12
N ALA A 697 -30.26 -1.46 18.53
CA ALA A 697 -30.00 -2.77 19.12
C ALA A 697 -28.51 -3.02 19.35
N MET A 698 -27.64 -2.65 18.40
CA MET A 698 -26.19 -2.74 18.57
C MET A 698 -25.69 -1.91 19.76
N ARG A 699 -26.12 -0.65 19.86
CA ARG A 699 -25.74 0.24 20.98
C ARG A 699 -26.27 -0.29 22.32
N ALA A 700 -27.48 -0.82 22.34
CA ALA A 700 -28.10 -1.40 23.53
C ALA A 700 -27.35 -2.66 23.98
N LEU A 701 -27.08 -3.60 23.07
CA LEU A 701 -26.35 -4.83 23.37
C LEU A 701 -24.90 -4.56 23.79
N ALA A 702 -24.23 -3.55 23.22
CA ALA A 702 -22.87 -3.19 23.64
C ALA A 702 -22.80 -2.72 25.11
N LYS A 703 -23.85 -2.06 25.62
CA LYS A 703 -23.95 -1.62 27.03
C LYS A 703 -24.16 -2.76 28.03
N LEU A 704 -24.60 -3.93 27.57
CA LEU A 704 -24.75 -5.12 28.41
C LEU A 704 -23.42 -5.85 28.63
N GLU A 705 -22.35 -5.43 27.96
CA GLU A 705 -21.01 -5.98 28.11
C GLU A 705 -20.97 -7.51 27.95
N ASN A 706 -20.33 -8.22 28.89
CA ASN A 706 -20.15 -9.68 28.83
C ASN A 706 -21.47 -10.47 28.89
N GLU A 707 -22.56 -9.90 29.42
CA GLU A 707 -23.89 -10.55 29.41
C GLU A 707 -24.40 -10.75 27.97
N ALA A 708 -24.13 -9.79 27.08
CA ALA A 708 -24.50 -9.89 25.68
C ALA A 708 -23.56 -10.80 24.86
N LEU A 709 -22.32 -11.00 25.32
CA LEU A 709 -21.28 -11.69 24.56
C LEU A 709 -21.68 -13.12 24.17
N TYR A 710 -22.19 -13.92 25.11
CA TYR A 710 -22.58 -15.30 24.85
C TYR A 710 -23.71 -15.40 23.79
N MET A 711 -24.74 -14.56 23.92
CA MET A 711 -25.86 -14.53 22.98
C MET A 711 -25.43 -14.07 21.58
N LEU A 712 -24.54 -13.07 21.51
CA LEU A 712 -23.98 -12.58 20.26
C LEU A 712 -23.09 -13.62 19.59
N LEU A 713 -22.26 -14.35 20.33
CA LEU A 713 -21.43 -15.42 19.80
C LEU A 713 -22.27 -16.56 19.23
N ARG A 714 -23.33 -16.98 19.94
CA ARG A 714 -24.28 -17.99 19.45
C ARG A 714 -24.98 -17.53 18.16
N LEU A 715 -25.30 -16.25 18.04
CA LEU A 715 -25.89 -15.67 16.83
C LEU A 715 -24.86 -15.61 15.68
N ALA A 716 -23.63 -15.18 15.97
CA ALA A 716 -22.60 -14.91 14.98
C ALA A 716 -21.99 -16.18 14.36
N THR A 717 -21.91 -17.26 15.15
CA THR A 717 -21.36 -18.58 14.74
C THR A 717 -22.39 -19.47 14.05
N ASN A 718 -23.68 -19.17 14.16
CA ASN A 718 -24.72 -20.01 13.58
C ASN A 718 -24.88 -19.78 12.06
N THR A 719 -24.37 -20.72 11.26
CA THR A 719 -24.38 -20.67 9.79
C THR A 719 -25.77 -20.63 9.17
N TYR A 720 -26.81 -21.10 9.87
CA TYR A 720 -28.20 -21.07 9.41
C TYR A 720 -28.90 -19.71 9.61
N LYS A 721 -28.22 -18.74 10.22
CA LYS A 721 -28.72 -17.36 10.36
C LYS A 721 -28.25 -16.49 9.18
N PRO A 722 -29.03 -15.47 8.78
CA PRO A 722 -28.67 -14.61 7.66
C PRO A 722 -27.29 -13.96 7.85
N GLU A 723 -26.45 -13.96 6.82
CA GLU A 723 -25.08 -13.45 6.88
C GLU A 723 -25.01 -12.01 7.39
N ILE A 724 -25.94 -11.17 6.94
CA ILE A 724 -26.06 -9.77 7.38
C ILE A 724 -26.19 -9.70 8.91
N VAL A 725 -27.01 -10.55 9.52
CA VAL A 725 -27.23 -10.56 10.97
C VAL A 725 -26.00 -11.03 11.71
N ARG A 726 -25.32 -12.08 11.22
CA ARG A 726 -24.05 -12.55 11.80
C ARG A 726 -22.97 -11.46 11.74
N MET A 727 -22.88 -10.76 10.61
CA MET A 727 -21.97 -9.61 10.45
C MET A 727 -22.23 -8.56 11.52
N TYR A 728 -23.49 -8.21 11.76
CA TYR A 728 -23.83 -7.24 12.79
C TYR A 728 -23.59 -7.77 14.20
N ALA A 729 -23.74 -9.07 14.45
CA ALA A 729 -23.37 -9.68 15.71
C ALA A 729 -21.84 -9.53 15.99
N TRP A 730 -20.98 -9.86 15.01
CA TRP A 730 -19.53 -9.64 15.12
C TRP A 730 -19.17 -8.17 15.33
N ARG A 731 -19.85 -7.26 14.60
CA ARG A 731 -19.66 -5.82 14.80
C ARG A 731 -20.05 -5.39 16.21
N THR A 732 -21.18 -5.87 16.74
CA THR A 732 -21.61 -5.55 18.12
C THR A 732 -20.59 -6.04 19.14
N ILE A 733 -20.07 -7.26 18.99
CA ILE A 733 -19.03 -7.81 19.88
C ILE A 733 -17.82 -6.87 19.93
N ALA A 734 -17.40 -6.32 18.80
CA ALA A 734 -16.29 -5.36 18.76
C ALA A 734 -16.59 -3.98 19.37
N HIS A 735 -17.86 -3.65 19.66
CA HIS A 735 -18.19 -2.42 20.41
C HIS A 735 -18.27 -2.66 21.91
N ILE A 736 -18.10 -3.90 22.37
CA ILE A 736 -18.09 -4.24 23.80
C ILE A 736 -16.70 -3.91 24.36
N PRO A 737 -16.58 -3.00 25.35
CA PRO A 737 -15.30 -2.54 25.89
C PRO A 737 -14.71 -3.50 26.95
N THR A 738 -14.67 -4.80 26.66
CA THR A 738 -14.17 -5.84 27.59
C THR A 738 -13.06 -6.66 26.96
N LEU A 739 -12.10 -7.15 27.76
CA LEU A 739 -11.01 -7.98 27.27
C LEU A 739 -11.52 -9.31 26.71
N GLU A 740 -12.54 -9.92 27.34
CA GLU A 740 -13.12 -11.20 26.92
C GLU A 740 -13.73 -11.11 25.51
N ALA A 741 -14.37 -9.99 25.17
CA ALA A 741 -14.89 -9.76 23.82
C ALA A 741 -13.78 -9.68 22.77
N ILE A 742 -12.65 -9.06 23.09
CA ILE A 742 -11.49 -8.98 22.18
C ILE A 742 -10.84 -10.35 22.01
N GLU A 743 -10.65 -11.10 23.10
CA GLU A 743 -10.12 -12.47 23.06
C GLU A 743 -11.04 -13.41 22.28
N ALA A 744 -12.36 -13.28 22.44
CA ALA A 744 -13.34 -14.05 21.66
C ALA A 744 -13.23 -13.76 20.16
N LEU A 745 -13.03 -12.49 19.77
CA LEU A 745 -12.79 -12.12 18.37
C LEU A 745 -11.50 -12.75 17.83
N TRP A 746 -10.40 -12.76 18.59
CA TRP A 746 -9.15 -13.41 18.18
C TRP A 746 -9.30 -14.94 18.06
N LEU A 747 -9.93 -15.59 19.04
CA LEU A 747 -10.18 -17.03 19.03
C LEU A 747 -11.01 -17.45 17.81
N HIS A 748 -12.05 -16.68 17.47
CA HIS A 748 -12.88 -16.95 16.31
C HIS A 748 -12.24 -16.51 15.00
N LEU A 749 -11.31 -15.55 15.00
CA LEU A 749 -10.52 -15.20 13.81
C LEU A 749 -9.69 -16.40 13.32
N GLU A 750 -9.05 -17.10 14.26
CA GLU A 750 -8.21 -18.29 13.98
C GLU A 750 -9.03 -19.46 13.43
N LYS A 751 -10.25 -19.66 13.94
CA LYS A 751 -11.11 -20.79 13.55
C LYS A 751 -11.98 -20.52 12.32
N SER A 752 -12.22 -19.25 11.99
CA SER A 752 -13.12 -18.87 10.89
C SER A 752 -12.38 -18.72 9.58
N TRP A 753 -13.11 -18.81 8.46
CA TRP A 753 -12.59 -18.62 7.10
C TRP A 753 -13.50 -17.68 6.29
N GLY A 754 -13.04 -17.29 5.09
CA GLY A 754 -13.82 -16.54 4.10
C GLY A 754 -14.46 -15.25 4.64
N ALA A 755 -15.77 -15.11 4.40
CA ALA A 755 -16.54 -13.93 4.79
C ALA A 755 -16.57 -13.69 6.31
N THR A 756 -16.63 -14.74 7.11
CA THR A 756 -16.64 -14.62 8.59
C THR A 756 -15.32 -14.05 9.09
N ARG A 757 -14.19 -14.60 8.61
CA ARG A 757 -12.85 -14.10 8.95
C ARG A 757 -12.70 -12.63 8.56
N TYR A 758 -13.13 -12.27 7.35
CA TYR A 758 -13.14 -10.88 6.88
C TYR A 758 -13.93 -9.94 7.80
N GLN A 759 -15.11 -10.35 8.24
CA GLN A 759 -15.96 -9.55 9.14
C GLN A 759 -15.32 -9.36 10.52
N ILE A 760 -14.69 -10.41 11.07
CA ILE A 760 -13.97 -10.34 12.35
C ILE A 760 -12.74 -9.43 12.22
N LEU A 761 -11.93 -9.56 11.16
CA LEU A 761 -10.77 -8.70 10.89
C LEU A 761 -11.16 -7.22 10.83
N ARG A 762 -12.23 -6.90 10.08
CA ARG A 762 -12.73 -5.52 10.01
C ARG A 762 -13.20 -4.98 11.36
N SER A 763 -13.71 -5.85 12.21
CA SER A 763 -14.21 -5.47 13.54
C SER A 763 -13.02 -5.21 14.48
N LEU A 764 -12.00 -6.08 14.49
CA LEU A 764 -10.75 -5.88 15.23
C LEU A 764 -9.98 -4.61 14.80
N LEU A 765 -9.88 -4.34 13.51
CA LEU A 765 -9.23 -3.13 12.98
C LEU A 765 -9.92 -1.83 13.41
N LYS A 766 -11.22 -1.88 13.75
CA LYS A 766 -11.93 -0.71 14.29
C LYS A 766 -11.62 -0.48 15.76
N VAL A 767 -11.47 -1.56 16.54
CA VAL A 767 -11.11 -1.50 17.96
C VAL A 767 -9.71 -0.92 18.13
N GLN A 768 -8.72 -1.41 17.37
CA GLN A 768 -7.33 -0.94 17.46
C GLN A 768 -7.11 0.55 17.10
N LYS A 769 -8.06 1.21 16.44
CA LYS A 769 -7.97 2.64 16.14
C LYS A 769 -8.26 3.54 17.35
N GLN A 770 -8.78 3.00 18.45
CA GLN A 770 -9.10 3.77 19.64
C GLN A 770 -7.83 4.00 20.48
N PRO A 771 -7.55 5.26 20.88
CA PRO A 771 -6.26 5.67 21.47
C PRO A 771 -5.90 4.87 22.73
N GLU A 772 -6.89 4.42 23.50
CA GLU A 772 -6.72 3.69 24.76
C GLU A 772 -6.18 2.24 24.58
N THR A 773 -6.30 1.65 23.40
CA THR A 773 -5.89 0.25 23.12
C THR A 773 -4.61 0.15 22.27
N SER A 774 -4.13 1.27 21.73
CA SER A 774 -3.06 1.34 20.71
C SER A 774 -1.68 0.83 21.15
N ASN A 775 -1.43 0.75 22.47
CA ASN A 775 -0.11 0.42 23.01
C ASN A 775 0.14 -1.08 23.27
N ARG A 776 -0.78 -1.97 22.89
CA ARG A 776 -0.66 -3.42 23.14
C ARG A 776 -0.88 -4.27 21.87
N VAL A 777 -0.03 -4.09 20.86
CA VAL A 777 0.27 -5.23 19.98
C VAL A 777 1.45 -5.95 20.61
N ASP A 778 1.14 -6.82 21.58
CA ASP A 778 2.14 -7.72 22.16
C ASP A 778 2.74 -8.61 21.07
N ARG A 779 4.01 -9.01 21.23
CA ARG A 779 4.68 -9.99 20.34
C ARG A 779 3.82 -11.24 20.08
N PHE A 780 2.97 -11.61 21.03
CA PHE A 780 2.02 -12.72 20.93
C PHE A 780 0.97 -12.55 19.83
N HIS A 781 0.44 -11.34 19.63
CA HIS A 781 -0.49 -11.06 18.55
C HIS A 781 0.21 -11.05 17.19
N GLN A 782 1.49 -10.67 17.14
CA GLN A 782 2.27 -10.71 15.91
C GLN A 782 2.41 -12.15 15.37
N THR A 783 2.80 -13.12 16.20
CA THR A 783 2.95 -14.53 15.78
C THR A 783 1.61 -15.13 15.30
N ARG A 784 0.49 -14.79 15.95
CA ARG A 784 -0.85 -15.22 15.51
C ARG A 784 -1.19 -14.69 14.12
N VAL A 785 -0.93 -13.40 13.85
CA VAL A 785 -1.20 -12.80 12.54
C VAL A 785 -0.27 -13.36 11.46
N GLU A 786 0.99 -13.64 11.78
CA GLU A 786 1.93 -14.31 10.87
C GLU A 786 1.41 -15.69 10.45
N SER A 787 0.94 -16.51 11.39
CA SER A 787 0.31 -17.81 11.09
C SER A 787 -0.94 -17.66 10.21
N LEU A 788 -1.77 -16.63 10.43
CA LEU A 788 -2.94 -16.35 9.59
C LEU A 788 -2.55 -15.94 8.17
N ILE A 789 -1.46 -15.19 8.00
CA ILE A 789 -0.94 -14.82 6.68
C ILE A 789 -0.48 -16.06 5.93
N GLU A 790 0.25 -16.97 6.59
CA GLU A 790 0.65 -18.25 5.98
C GLU A 790 -0.55 -19.11 5.59
N GLN A 791 -1.59 -19.16 6.44
CA GLN A 791 -2.84 -19.86 6.13
C GLN A 791 -3.54 -19.30 4.88
N GLU A 792 -3.62 -17.98 4.73
CA GLU A 792 -4.19 -17.35 3.53
C GLU A 792 -3.33 -17.59 2.28
N LEU A 793 -2.00 -17.61 2.42
CA LEU A 793 -1.09 -17.94 1.31
C LEU A 793 -1.24 -19.39 0.86
N LYS A 794 -1.35 -20.35 1.80
CA LYS A 794 -1.65 -21.76 1.51
C LYS A 794 -2.97 -21.91 0.78
N PHE A 795 -4.00 -21.21 1.25
CA PHE A 795 -5.30 -21.20 0.59
C PHE A 795 -5.23 -20.66 -0.85
N LEU A 796 -4.48 -19.58 -1.09
CA LEU A 796 -4.24 -19.07 -2.45
C LEU A 796 -3.51 -20.09 -3.34
N GLY A 797 -2.60 -20.89 -2.80
CA GLY A 797 -1.96 -21.96 -3.57
C GLY A 797 -2.92 -23.08 -3.98
N GLU A 798 -3.87 -23.45 -3.13
CA GLU A 798 -4.96 -24.37 -3.51
C GLU A 798 -5.85 -23.78 -4.61
N ILE A 799 -6.13 -22.47 -4.55
CA ILE A 799 -6.86 -21.76 -5.62
C ILE A 799 -6.08 -21.78 -6.94
N TYR A 800 -4.78 -21.47 -6.92
CA TYR A 800 -3.96 -21.44 -8.13
C TYR A 800 -3.78 -22.82 -8.74
N SER A 801 -3.57 -23.85 -7.92
CA SER A 801 -3.47 -25.23 -8.39
C SER A 801 -4.79 -25.69 -9.04
N ALA A 802 -5.93 -25.40 -8.42
CA ALA A 802 -7.24 -25.68 -9.02
C ALA A 802 -7.46 -24.93 -10.33
N TYR A 803 -7.11 -23.64 -10.37
CA TYR A 803 -7.25 -22.82 -11.58
C TYR A 803 -6.44 -23.39 -12.75
N ILE A 804 -5.20 -23.82 -12.50
CA ILE A 804 -4.30 -24.37 -13.52
C ILE A 804 -4.79 -25.73 -14.04
N ASP A 805 -5.17 -26.65 -13.16
CA ASP A 805 -5.69 -27.97 -13.56
C ASP A 805 -7.00 -27.86 -14.37
N LEU A 806 -7.82 -26.85 -14.07
CA LEU A 806 -9.08 -26.60 -14.77
C LEU A 806 -8.89 -25.89 -16.12
N GLN A 807 -7.69 -25.42 -16.50
CA GLN A 807 -7.46 -24.74 -17.78
C GLN A 807 -7.79 -25.62 -18.99
N LYS A 808 -7.64 -26.93 -18.86
CA LYS A 808 -8.03 -27.90 -19.87
C LYS A 808 -9.43 -28.43 -19.53
N PRO A 809 -10.49 -28.02 -20.25
CA PRO A 809 -11.82 -28.54 -19.98
C PRO A 809 -11.89 -30.05 -20.23
N PRO A 810 -12.75 -30.78 -19.51
CA PRO A 810 -12.90 -32.22 -19.72
C PRO A 810 -13.40 -32.50 -21.14
N THR A 811 -12.65 -33.32 -21.89
CA THR A 811 -13.06 -33.85 -23.20
C THR A 811 -14.07 -34.97 -22.98
N LEU A 812 -15.31 -34.77 -23.46
CA LEU A 812 -16.40 -35.74 -23.36
C LEU A 812 -16.82 -36.20 -24.77
N ASP A 813 -17.32 -37.44 -24.88
CA ASP A 813 -17.64 -38.09 -26.16
C ASP A 813 -18.63 -37.31 -27.05
N ASN A 814 -19.49 -36.46 -26.43
CA ASN A 814 -20.49 -35.65 -27.12
C ASN A 814 -20.09 -34.17 -27.19
N TYR A 815 -20.01 -33.62 -28.42
CA TYR A 815 -19.65 -32.22 -28.68
C TYR A 815 -20.51 -31.21 -27.90
N SER A 816 -21.84 -31.37 -27.90
CA SER A 816 -22.75 -30.47 -27.17
C SER A 816 -22.56 -30.51 -25.66
N THR A 817 -22.19 -31.67 -25.11
CA THR A 817 -21.94 -31.85 -23.68
C THR A 817 -20.57 -31.29 -23.31
N SER A 818 -19.57 -31.48 -24.17
CA SER A 818 -18.25 -30.88 -24.02
C SER A 818 -18.32 -29.34 -24.03
N GLN A 819 -19.14 -28.74 -24.91
CA GLN A 819 -19.35 -27.29 -24.92
C GLN A 819 -20.00 -26.78 -23.62
N ARG A 820 -21.00 -27.49 -23.09
CA ARG A 820 -21.62 -27.16 -21.79
C ARG A 820 -20.66 -27.32 -20.62
N ALA A 821 -19.85 -28.38 -20.64
CA ALA A 821 -18.83 -28.61 -19.62
C ALA A 821 -17.77 -27.51 -19.62
N ALA A 822 -17.36 -27.03 -20.80
CA ALA A 822 -16.43 -25.91 -20.94
C ALA A 822 -17.00 -24.61 -20.33
N VAL A 823 -18.28 -24.29 -20.58
CA VAL A 823 -18.93 -23.11 -19.99
C VAL A 823 -18.99 -23.19 -18.47
N VAL A 824 -19.37 -24.34 -17.90
CA VAL A 824 -19.44 -24.50 -16.45
C VAL A 824 -18.04 -24.53 -15.81
N CYS A 825 -17.04 -25.07 -16.52
CA CYS A 825 -15.65 -24.98 -16.11
C CYS A 825 -15.16 -23.53 -16.07
N GLU A 826 -15.52 -22.71 -17.07
CA GLU A 826 -15.21 -21.27 -17.09
C GLU A 826 -15.89 -20.53 -15.92
N LEU A 827 -17.13 -20.87 -15.57
CA LEU A 827 -17.81 -20.31 -14.39
C LEU A 827 -17.10 -20.68 -13.09
N LEU A 828 -16.66 -21.93 -12.94
CA LEU A 828 -15.87 -22.37 -11.79
C LEU A 828 -14.54 -21.62 -11.72
N GLN A 829 -13.83 -21.47 -12.83
CA GLN A 829 -12.59 -20.69 -12.91
C GLN A 829 -12.82 -19.22 -12.50
N ARG A 830 -13.89 -18.58 -12.97
CA ARG A 830 -14.24 -17.21 -12.55
C ARG A 830 -14.49 -17.12 -11.05
N SER A 831 -15.20 -18.09 -10.47
CA SER A 831 -15.42 -18.13 -9.02
C SER A 831 -14.12 -18.30 -8.21
N LEU A 832 -13.11 -19.00 -8.75
CA LEU A 832 -11.79 -19.11 -8.15
C LEU A 832 -11.02 -17.77 -8.18
N LEU A 833 -11.16 -17.00 -9.26
CA LEU A 833 -10.57 -15.67 -9.35
C LEU A 833 -11.23 -14.67 -8.36
N GLU A 834 -12.53 -14.81 -8.10
CA GLU A 834 -13.20 -14.04 -7.04
C GLU A 834 -12.63 -14.38 -5.65
N LEU A 835 -12.39 -15.67 -5.38
CA LEU A 835 -11.73 -16.11 -4.14
C LEU A 835 -10.28 -15.60 -4.02
N GLU A 836 -9.54 -15.50 -5.13
CA GLU A 836 -8.21 -14.87 -5.15
C GLU A 836 -8.28 -13.41 -4.67
N ILE A 837 -9.23 -12.64 -5.19
CA ILE A 837 -9.43 -11.24 -4.82
C ILE A 837 -9.73 -11.12 -3.32
N ASP A 838 -10.64 -11.95 -2.82
CA ASP A 838 -10.99 -11.96 -1.39
C ASP A 838 -9.81 -12.36 -0.50
N GLY A 839 -8.99 -13.33 -0.93
CA GLY A 839 -7.77 -13.74 -0.23
C GLY A 839 -6.73 -12.61 -0.16
N ARG A 840 -6.50 -11.92 -1.28
CA ARG A 840 -5.61 -10.74 -1.33
C ARG A 840 -6.10 -9.61 -0.42
N GLU A 841 -7.40 -9.38 -0.37
CA GLU A 841 -8.01 -8.40 0.53
C GLU A 841 -7.81 -8.77 2.01
N ARG A 842 -7.99 -10.04 2.38
CA ARG A 842 -7.74 -10.51 3.75
C ARG A 842 -6.26 -10.36 4.14
N LEU A 843 -5.32 -10.69 3.24
CA LEU A 843 -3.88 -10.46 3.45
C LEU A 843 -3.59 -8.98 3.76
N LEU A 844 -4.17 -8.05 3.00
CA LEU A 844 -3.98 -6.62 3.23
C LEU A 844 -4.60 -6.15 4.57
N LEU A 845 -5.72 -6.75 5.02
CA LEU A 845 -6.29 -6.46 6.33
C LEU A 845 -5.45 -7.02 7.48
N LEU A 846 -4.87 -8.21 7.31
CA LEU A 846 -3.94 -8.80 8.28
C LEU A 846 -2.69 -7.93 8.43
N LEU A 847 -2.12 -7.45 7.32
CA LEU A 847 -0.98 -6.51 7.36
C LEU A 847 -1.31 -5.19 8.06
N LYS A 848 -2.56 -4.70 8.00
CA LYS A 848 -3.01 -3.51 8.74
C LYS A 848 -3.05 -3.71 10.26
N LEU A 849 -3.10 -4.95 10.75
CA LEU A 849 -3.01 -5.24 12.19
C LEU A 849 -1.56 -5.17 12.69
N LEU A 850 -0.57 -5.37 11.81
CA LEU A 850 0.86 -5.42 12.15
C LEU A 850 1.59 -4.09 11.91
N TYR A 851 1.21 -3.39 10.84
CA TYR A 851 1.94 -2.21 10.36
C TYR A 851 1.06 -0.96 10.40
N SER A 852 1.71 0.21 10.33
CA SER A 852 1.03 1.51 10.39
C SER A 852 -0.17 1.57 9.43
N PRO A 853 -1.37 1.95 9.90
CA PRO A 853 -2.60 1.88 9.12
C PRO A 853 -2.56 2.79 7.89
N GLU A 854 -1.90 3.95 7.99
CA GLU A 854 -1.69 4.91 6.90
C GLU A 854 -0.92 4.29 5.73
N LYS A 855 0.27 3.75 5.99
CA LYS A 855 1.12 3.12 4.95
C LYS A 855 0.44 1.92 4.31
N MET A 856 -0.22 1.08 5.10
CA MET A 856 -0.96 -0.08 4.59
C MET A 856 -2.20 0.32 3.78
N GLN A 857 -2.88 1.40 4.15
CA GLN A 857 -4.02 1.92 3.39
C GLN A 857 -3.57 2.52 2.06
N ALA A 858 -2.45 3.26 2.04
CA ALA A 858 -1.83 3.77 0.82
C ALA A 858 -1.39 2.62 -0.11
N ALA A 859 -0.78 1.57 0.43
CA ALA A 859 -0.41 0.38 -0.34
C ALA A 859 -1.64 -0.32 -0.94
N ALA A 860 -2.66 -0.61 -0.11
CA ALA A 860 -3.89 -1.26 -0.56
C ALA A 860 -4.63 -0.47 -1.64
N PHE A 861 -4.68 0.86 -1.53
CA PHE A 861 -5.31 1.72 -2.53
C PHE A 861 -4.60 1.60 -3.89
N ASN A 862 -3.27 1.65 -3.88
CA ASN A 862 -2.45 1.55 -5.09
C ASN A 862 -2.52 0.15 -5.74
N LEU A 863 -2.60 -0.92 -4.95
CA LEU A 863 -2.73 -2.30 -5.44
C LEU A 863 -4.08 -2.59 -6.10
N ARG A 864 -5.14 -1.85 -5.74
CA ARG A 864 -6.48 -1.97 -6.36
C ARG A 864 -6.61 -1.21 -7.68
N SER A 865 -5.66 -0.34 -7.99
CA SER A 865 -5.70 0.44 -9.23
C SER A 865 -5.42 -0.47 -10.44
N PRO A 866 -6.13 -0.29 -11.57
CA PRO A 866 -5.84 -1.04 -12.80
C PRO A 866 -4.51 -0.63 -13.45
N SER A 867 -3.98 0.56 -13.12
CA SER A 867 -2.70 1.05 -13.65
C SER A 867 -1.51 0.30 -13.04
N GLY A 868 -0.66 -0.28 -13.88
CA GLY A 868 0.58 -0.97 -13.47
C GLY A 868 1.56 -0.07 -12.70
N THR A 869 1.60 1.23 -13.03
CA THR A 869 2.41 2.23 -12.29
C THR A 869 1.99 2.34 -10.82
N ASN A 870 0.68 2.34 -10.54
CA ASN A 870 0.15 2.42 -9.18
C ASN A 870 0.35 1.09 -8.45
N ILE A 871 0.12 -0.05 -9.10
CA ILE A 871 0.40 -1.36 -8.49
C ILE A 871 1.88 -1.44 -8.06
N ALA A 872 2.80 -1.02 -8.92
CA ALA A 872 4.23 -0.97 -8.60
C ALA A 872 4.52 -0.05 -7.39
N ARG A 873 3.86 1.11 -7.28
CA ARG A 873 3.96 1.99 -6.09
C ARG A 873 3.42 1.30 -4.83
N GLY A 874 2.29 0.61 -4.93
CA GLY A 874 1.69 -0.12 -3.80
C GLY A 874 2.60 -1.22 -3.28
N LEU A 875 3.19 -1.99 -4.19
CA LEU A 875 4.18 -3.03 -3.87
C LEU A 875 5.46 -2.43 -3.29
N GLU A 876 5.92 -1.28 -3.81
CA GLU A 876 7.09 -0.57 -3.26
C GLU A 876 6.85 -0.11 -1.82
N ILE A 877 5.66 0.41 -1.52
CA ILE A 877 5.30 0.77 -0.14
C ILE A 877 5.40 -0.48 0.75
N LEU A 878 4.80 -1.60 0.34
CA LEU A 878 4.85 -2.86 1.09
C LEU A 878 6.29 -3.40 1.26
N GLU A 879 7.13 -3.29 0.24
CA GLU A 879 8.52 -3.78 0.26
C GLU A 879 9.36 -3.13 1.37
N HIS A 880 9.11 -1.85 1.64
CA HIS A 880 9.80 -1.08 2.68
C HIS A 880 9.08 -1.06 4.03
N THR A 881 7.80 -1.43 4.10
CA THR A 881 7.06 -1.48 5.38
C THR A 881 6.99 -2.87 5.98
N VAL A 882 6.81 -3.91 5.17
CA VAL A 882 6.67 -5.28 5.65
C VAL A 882 8.04 -5.82 6.04
N THR A 883 8.12 -6.42 7.22
CA THR A 883 9.33 -7.02 7.81
C THR A 883 9.22 -8.53 8.02
N LEU A 884 8.11 -9.13 7.58
CA LEU A 884 7.85 -10.56 7.74
C LEU A 884 8.85 -11.43 6.96
N PRO A 885 9.14 -12.66 7.43
CA PRO A 885 9.93 -13.64 6.68
C PRO A 885 9.34 -13.94 5.30
N VAL A 886 8.01 -14.06 5.21
CA VAL A 886 7.26 -14.32 3.97
C VAL A 886 7.08 -13.09 3.06
N LYS A 887 7.80 -11.98 3.31
CA LYS A 887 7.67 -10.72 2.56
C LYS A 887 7.84 -10.90 1.05
N SER A 888 8.89 -11.58 0.61
CA SER A 888 9.18 -11.78 -0.83
C SER A 888 8.04 -12.50 -1.53
N LEU A 889 7.55 -13.57 -0.91
CA LEU A 889 6.41 -14.35 -1.37
C LEU A 889 5.15 -13.49 -1.45
N LEU A 890 4.84 -12.74 -0.38
CA LEU A 890 3.66 -11.86 -0.33
C LEU A 890 3.69 -10.81 -1.44
N LEU A 891 4.85 -10.20 -1.70
CA LEU A 891 5.01 -9.24 -2.79
C LEU A 891 4.83 -9.90 -4.17
N ASN A 892 5.28 -11.14 -4.35
CA ASN A 892 5.10 -11.87 -5.61
C ASN A 892 3.64 -12.26 -5.86
N ILE A 893 2.90 -12.62 -4.81
CA ILE A 893 1.48 -12.95 -4.90
C ILE A 893 0.61 -11.73 -5.19
N LEU A 894 0.93 -10.59 -4.58
CA LEU A 894 0.20 -9.33 -4.76
C LEU A 894 0.52 -8.63 -6.10
N ASP A 895 1.65 -8.97 -6.73
CA ASP A 895 2.04 -8.47 -8.05
C ASP A 895 1.18 -9.05 -9.18
N LYS A 896 1.18 -8.38 -10.33
CA LYS A 896 0.46 -8.79 -11.55
C LYS A 896 1.29 -9.84 -12.31
N ARG A 897 1.46 -11.01 -11.70
CA ARG A 897 2.12 -12.19 -12.28
C ARG A 897 1.10 -13.23 -12.76
N SER A 898 1.52 -14.13 -13.64
CA SER A 898 0.68 -15.25 -14.07
C SER A 898 0.37 -16.18 -12.89
N HIS A 899 -0.78 -16.85 -12.91
CA HIS A 899 -1.16 -17.81 -11.86
C HIS A 899 -0.15 -18.96 -11.71
N GLN A 900 0.50 -19.35 -12.81
CA GLN A 900 1.58 -20.36 -12.80
C GLN A 900 2.82 -19.89 -12.04
N GLU A 901 3.28 -18.66 -12.28
CA GLU A 901 4.40 -18.09 -11.53
C GLU A 901 4.06 -17.93 -10.05
N LYS A 902 2.85 -17.47 -9.73
CA LYS A 902 2.40 -17.33 -8.34
C LYS A 902 2.40 -18.67 -7.61
N LEU A 903 1.92 -19.74 -8.25
CA LEU A 903 1.98 -21.09 -7.69
C LEU A 903 3.42 -21.57 -7.52
N HIS A 904 4.29 -21.35 -8.52
CA HIS A 904 5.68 -21.73 -8.44
C HIS A 904 6.40 -21.14 -7.21
N TYR A 905 6.19 -19.86 -6.91
CA TYR A 905 6.77 -19.25 -5.70
C TYR A 905 6.21 -19.83 -4.39
N LEU A 906 4.96 -20.28 -4.37
CA LEU A 906 4.37 -20.93 -3.19
C LEU A 906 4.95 -22.33 -2.97
N VAL A 907 5.25 -23.05 -4.06
CA VAL A 907 5.90 -24.36 -4.04
C VAL A 907 7.38 -24.24 -3.64
N GLU A 908 8.11 -23.28 -4.20
CA GLU A 908 9.51 -22.99 -3.85
C GLU A 908 9.66 -22.60 -2.37
N ALA A 909 8.65 -21.93 -1.81
CA ALA A 909 8.60 -21.58 -0.39
C ALA A 909 8.14 -22.73 0.54
N GLU A 910 7.95 -23.95 0.01
CA GLU A 910 7.50 -25.14 0.74
C GLU A 910 6.17 -24.96 1.48
N LEU A 911 5.34 -24.00 1.05
CA LEU A 911 4.03 -23.76 1.66
C LEU A 911 2.95 -24.66 1.08
N VAL A 912 3.09 -25.06 -0.19
CA VAL A 912 2.12 -25.85 -0.94
C VAL A 912 2.84 -26.88 -1.79
N GLU A 913 2.36 -28.12 -1.76
CA GLU A 913 2.80 -29.18 -2.68
C GLU A 913 1.85 -29.20 -3.88
N TYR A 914 2.42 -29.11 -5.08
CA TYR A 914 1.64 -29.12 -6.32
C TYR A 914 2.03 -30.30 -7.22
N GLU A 915 1.07 -31.18 -7.43
CA GLU A 915 1.09 -32.18 -8.48
C GLU A 915 -0.10 -31.94 -9.43
N PRO A 916 0.11 -31.97 -10.76
CA PRO A 916 -0.98 -31.82 -11.72
C PRO A 916 -2.02 -32.92 -11.55
N MET A 917 -3.28 -32.55 -11.34
CA MET A 917 -4.37 -33.50 -11.11
C MET A 917 -5.36 -33.49 -12.28
N PRO A 918 -5.98 -34.63 -12.62
CA PRO A 918 -7.13 -34.64 -13.51
C PRO A 918 -8.30 -33.86 -12.87
N VAL A 919 -9.15 -33.26 -13.71
CA VAL A 919 -10.30 -32.43 -13.28
C VAL A 919 -11.18 -33.14 -12.24
N SER A 920 -11.37 -34.45 -12.36
CA SER A 920 -12.14 -35.26 -11.41
C SER A 920 -11.55 -35.28 -10.00
N GLU A 921 -10.25 -35.52 -9.89
CA GLU A 921 -9.54 -35.58 -8.60
C GLU A 921 -9.40 -34.18 -8.01
N ARG A 922 -9.09 -33.18 -8.84
CA ARG A 922 -9.03 -31.78 -8.40
C ARG A 922 -10.36 -31.32 -7.82
N LEU A 923 -11.47 -31.67 -8.46
CA LEU A 923 -12.80 -31.30 -8.00
C LEU A 923 -13.18 -31.98 -6.67
N GLN A 924 -12.80 -33.25 -6.49
CA GLN A 924 -12.95 -33.94 -5.20
C GLN A 924 -12.11 -33.29 -4.10
N LYS A 925 -10.84 -32.97 -4.39
CA LYS A 925 -9.97 -32.25 -3.45
C LYS A 925 -10.57 -30.90 -3.04
N MET A 926 -11.09 -30.13 -4.00
CA MET A 926 -11.77 -28.87 -3.72
C MET A 926 -13.01 -29.04 -2.82
N LEU A 927 -13.86 -30.03 -3.10
CA LEU A 927 -15.04 -30.32 -2.27
C LEU A 927 -14.69 -30.84 -0.87
N SER A 928 -13.52 -31.48 -0.71
CA SER A 928 -13.00 -31.84 0.62
C SER A 928 -12.57 -30.63 1.45
N LEU A 929 -12.29 -29.50 0.78
CA LEU A 929 -11.93 -28.20 1.36
C LEU A 929 -13.15 -27.26 1.39
N ASP A 930 -14.33 -27.79 1.67
CA ASP A 930 -15.61 -27.06 1.61
C ASP A 930 -15.63 -25.78 2.45
N ASN A 931 -15.02 -25.78 3.64
CA ASN A 931 -14.94 -24.61 4.53
C ASN A 931 -14.17 -23.42 3.94
N PHE A 932 -13.39 -23.65 2.89
CA PHE A 932 -12.55 -22.64 2.25
C PHE A 932 -13.21 -22.03 1.01
N LEU A 933 -14.15 -22.73 0.39
CA LEU A 933 -14.82 -22.29 -0.83
C LEU A 933 -15.98 -21.34 -0.52
N SER A 934 -16.25 -20.42 -1.44
CA SER A 934 -17.50 -19.65 -1.39
C SER A 934 -18.68 -20.55 -1.75
N ASP A 935 -19.87 -20.20 -1.24
CA ASP A 935 -21.12 -20.88 -1.59
C ASP A 935 -21.29 -21.01 -3.12
N TRP A 936 -20.94 -19.96 -3.86
CA TRP A 936 -20.99 -19.95 -5.33
C TRP A 936 -20.00 -20.93 -5.96
N CYS A 937 -18.74 -20.93 -5.50
CA CYS A 937 -17.73 -21.88 -5.98
C CYS A 937 -18.15 -23.33 -5.71
N LEU A 938 -18.73 -23.62 -4.53
CA LEU A 938 -19.29 -24.93 -4.20
C LEU A 938 -20.38 -25.36 -5.17
N ALA A 939 -21.35 -24.48 -5.47
CA ALA A 939 -22.40 -24.77 -6.44
C ALA A 939 -21.83 -25.05 -7.85
N CYS A 940 -20.82 -24.28 -8.29
CA CYS A 940 -20.12 -24.52 -9.55
C CYS A 940 -19.43 -25.89 -9.58
N CYS A 941 -18.81 -26.34 -8.48
CA CYS A 941 -18.24 -27.69 -8.38
C CYS A 941 -19.31 -28.77 -8.58
N PHE A 942 -20.48 -28.66 -7.94
CA PHE A 942 -21.57 -29.63 -8.11
C PHE A 942 -22.12 -29.66 -9.55
N HIS A 943 -22.28 -28.50 -10.19
CA HIS A 943 -22.70 -28.45 -11.60
C HIS A 943 -21.65 -29.04 -12.55
N LEU A 944 -20.35 -28.79 -12.33
CA LEU A 944 -19.30 -29.40 -13.14
C LEU A 944 -19.27 -30.92 -12.95
N ALA A 945 -19.42 -31.39 -11.70
CA ALA A 945 -19.51 -32.82 -11.40
C ALA A 945 -20.74 -33.46 -12.07
N GLN A 946 -21.87 -32.75 -12.13
CA GLN A 946 -23.10 -33.21 -12.76
C GLN A 946 -22.93 -33.41 -14.26
N ILE A 947 -22.37 -32.42 -14.97
CA ILE A 947 -22.22 -32.46 -16.43
C ILE A 947 -21.16 -33.49 -16.84
N SER A 948 -20.05 -33.53 -16.11
CA SER A 948 -18.91 -34.43 -16.38
C SER A 948 -19.09 -35.84 -15.79
N ARG A 949 -20.22 -36.10 -15.10
CA ARG A 949 -20.54 -37.37 -14.41
C ARG A 949 -19.44 -37.85 -13.45
N ILE A 950 -18.80 -36.91 -12.77
CA ILE A 950 -17.77 -37.20 -11.77
C ILE A 950 -18.46 -37.76 -10.53
N ARG A 951 -17.95 -38.88 -10.00
CA ARG A 951 -18.47 -39.47 -8.75
C ARG A 951 -17.97 -38.68 -7.56
N LEU A 952 -18.88 -38.21 -6.71
CA LEU A 952 -18.59 -37.48 -5.48
C LEU A 952 -18.78 -38.40 -4.26
N THR A 953 -18.17 -38.05 -3.14
CA THR A 953 -18.31 -38.84 -1.91
C THR A 953 -19.66 -38.59 -1.24
N SER A 954 -20.22 -39.59 -0.56
CA SER A 954 -21.49 -39.45 0.16
C SER A 954 -21.44 -38.34 1.23
N LYS A 955 -20.26 -38.09 1.81
CA LYS A 955 -20.05 -37.03 2.80
C LYS A 955 -20.29 -35.65 2.22
N GLU A 956 -19.67 -35.35 1.08
CA GLU A 956 -19.79 -34.05 0.38
C GLU A 956 -21.24 -33.77 -0.01
N ILE A 957 -21.93 -34.79 -0.56
CA ILE A 957 -23.32 -34.67 -0.99
C ILE A 957 -24.23 -34.37 0.21
N LEU A 958 -24.06 -35.09 1.33
CA LEU A 958 -24.87 -34.89 2.54
C LEU A 958 -24.64 -33.51 3.17
N LEU A 959 -23.39 -33.03 3.17
CA LEU A 959 -23.07 -31.67 3.65
C LEU A 959 -23.73 -30.62 2.77
N ALA A 960 -23.64 -30.75 1.45
CA ALA A 960 -24.24 -29.82 0.50
C ALA A 960 -25.78 -29.80 0.58
N LEU A 961 -26.43 -30.94 0.77
CA LEU A 961 -27.89 -31.03 0.98
C LEU A 961 -28.38 -30.36 2.26
N ARG A 962 -27.51 -30.19 3.27
CA ARG A 962 -27.80 -29.50 4.54
C ARG A 962 -27.27 -28.07 4.57
N HIS A 963 -26.63 -27.61 3.50
CA HIS A 963 -26.00 -26.29 3.43
C HIS A 963 -27.05 -25.18 3.65
N PRO A 964 -26.76 -24.08 4.38
CA PRO A 964 -27.74 -23.01 4.64
C PRO A 964 -28.23 -22.31 3.35
N THR A 965 -27.38 -22.26 2.34
CA THR A 965 -27.62 -21.53 1.09
C THR A 965 -28.40 -22.38 0.06
N GLY A 966 -29.55 -21.87 -0.39
CA GLY A 966 -30.50 -22.63 -1.20
C GLY A 966 -29.98 -23.08 -2.56
N PHE A 967 -29.20 -22.24 -3.25
CA PHE A 967 -28.66 -22.63 -4.56
C PHE A 967 -27.57 -23.71 -4.47
N VAL A 968 -26.87 -23.85 -3.34
CA VAL A 968 -25.93 -24.96 -3.11
C VAL A 968 -26.69 -26.28 -2.97
N ARG A 969 -27.80 -26.26 -2.22
CA ARG A 969 -28.70 -27.42 -2.10
C ARG A 969 -29.31 -27.81 -3.45
N GLU A 970 -29.73 -26.83 -4.24
CA GLU A 970 -30.26 -27.04 -5.60
C GLU A 970 -29.24 -27.73 -6.51
N ALA A 971 -27.98 -27.26 -6.52
CA ALA A 971 -26.91 -27.85 -7.30
C ALA A 971 -26.63 -29.31 -6.87
N ALA A 972 -26.65 -29.59 -5.57
CA ALA A 972 -26.50 -30.95 -5.04
C ALA A 972 -27.66 -31.89 -5.45
N ILE A 973 -28.90 -31.39 -5.44
CA ILE A 973 -30.07 -32.13 -5.93
C ILE A 973 -29.98 -32.37 -7.44
N ALA A 974 -29.55 -31.37 -8.21
CA ALA A 974 -29.33 -31.48 -9.65
C ALA A 974 -28.26 -32.52 -9.99
N TYR A 975 -27.18 -32.55 -9.22
CA TYR A 975 -26.15 -33.59 -9.28
C TYR A 975 -26.72 -34.99 -9.01
N LEU A 976 -27.44 -35.18 -7.91
CA LEU A 976 -28.06 -36.46 -7.56
C LEU A 976 -29.02 -36.97 -8.63
N ASN A 977 -29.76 -36.06 -9.26
CA ASN A 977 -30.66 -36.37 -10.36
C ASN A 977 -29.94 -36.96 -11.59
N ALA A 978 -28.69 -36.55 -11.82
CA ALA A 978 -27.88 -37.03 -12.94
C ALA A 978 -27.12 -38.33 -12.62
N VAL A 979 -26.68 -38.52 -11.37
CA VAL A 979 -25.75 -39.61 -11.00
C VAL A 979 -26.40 -40.75 -10.23
N SER A 980 -27.41 -40.50 -9.38
CA SER A 980 -28.04 -41.54 -8.55
C SER A 980 -29.55 -41.31 -8.36
N HIS A 981 -30.32 -41.72 -9.35
CA HIS A 981 -31.76 -41.52 -9.38
C HIS A 981 -32.51 -42.21 -8.22
N ARG A 982 -32.07 -43.41 -7.82
CA ARG A 982 -32.68 -44.19 -6.73
C ARG A 982 -32.58 -43.45 -5.39
N VAL A 983 -31.39 -42.93 -5.06
CA VAL A 983 -31.14 -42.18 -3.82
C VAL A 983 -31.94 -40.89 -3.80
N LEU A 984 -32.06 -40.20 -4.94
CA LEU A 984 -32.88 -39.00 -5.04
C LEU A 984 -34.36 -39.28 -4.73
N LEU A 985 -34.94 -40.36 -5.27
CA LEU A 985 -36.34 -40.71 -5.02
C LEU A 985 -36.65 -40.97 -3.54
N GLU A 986 -35.71 -41.53 -2.79
CA GLU A 986 -35.84 -41.71 -1.33
C GLU A 986 -35.73 -40.39 -0.55
N LEU A 987 -34.98 -39.42 -1.06
CA LEU A 987 -34.75 -38.13 -0.41
C LEU A 987 -35.80 -37.06 -0.75
N LEU A 988 -36.41 -37.11 -1.93
CA LEU A 988 -37.40 -36.11 -2.40
C LEU A 988 -38.53 -35.83 -1.39
N PRO A 989 -39.16 -36.84 -0.74
CA PRO A 989 -40.21 -36.57 0.26
C PRO A 989 -39.70 -35.77 1.47
N LYS A 990 -38.44 -35.97 1.87
CA LYS A 990 -37.82 -35.27 3.01
C LYS A 990 -37.44 -33.82 2.65
N LEU A 991 -37.14 -33.55 1.37
CA LEU A 991 -36.77 -32.23 0.87
C LEU A 991 -37.96 -31.33 0.54
N GLN A 992 -39.20 -31.87 0.54
CA GLN A 992 -40.42 -31.09 0.30
C GLN A 992 -40.66 -29.99 1.35
N GLN A 993 -40.11 -30.18 2.56
CA GLN A 993 -40.23 -29.23 3.68
C GLN A 993 -39.14 -28.14 3.67
N ASP A 994 -38.31 -28.07 2.63
CA ASP A 994 -37.26 -27.04 2.53
C ASP A 994 -37.88 -25.63 2.50
N THR A 995 -37.37 -24.74 3.33
CA THR A 995 -37.88 -23.37 3.49
C THR A 995 -37.52 -22.45 2.33
N HIS A 996 -36.56 -22.83 1.48
CA HIS A 996 -36.06 -21.99 0.41
C HIS A 996 -36.86 -22.20 -0.90
N PRO A 997 -37.42 -21.13 -1.50
CA PRO A 997 -38.37 -21.24 -2.62
C PRO A 997 -37.77 -21.92 -3.86
N LEU A 998 -36.48 -21.66 -4.13
CA LEU A 998 -35.76 -22.24 -5.26
C LEU A 998 -35.62 -23.77 -5.15
N VAL A 999 -35.29 -24.28 -3.96
CA VAL A 999 -35.18 -25.74 -3.71
C VAL A 999 -36.57 -26.38 -3.75
N ALA A 1000 -37.56 -25.77 -3.09
CA ALA A 1000 -38.92 -26.27 -3.08
C ALA A 1000 -39.53 -26.36 -4.51
N THR A 1001 -39.21 -25.40 -5.38
CA THR A 1001 -39.65 -25.41 -6.78
C THR A 1001 -39.00 -26.55 -7.56
N GLN A 1002 -37.69 -26.70 -7.46
CA GLN A 1002 -36.95 -27.80 -8.12
C GLN A 1002 -37.45 -29.17 -7.66
N VAL A 1003 -37.67 -29.37 -6.35
CA VAL A 1003 -38.20 -30.62 -5.78
C VAL A 1003 -39.60 -30.92 -6.32
N LYS A 1004 -40.49 -29.91 -6.40
CA LYS A 1004 -41.83 -30.07 -6.97
C LYS A 1004 -41.79 -30.47 -8.45
N GLU A 1005 -40.92 -29.86 -9.24
CA GLU A 1005 -40.74 -30.20 -10.66
C GLU A 1005 -40.23 -31.63 -10.85
N LEU A 1006 -39.23 -32.05 -10.06
CA LEU A 1006 -38.69 -33.40 -10.09
C LEU A 1006 -39.76 -34.43 -9.68
N MET A 1007 -40.52 -34.15 -8.62
CA MET A 1007 -41.65 -35.01 -8.22
C MET A 1007 -42.68 -35.14 -9.34
N LYS A 1008 -43.05 -34.06 -10.03
CA LYS A 1008 -44.00 -34.10 -11.17
C LYS A 1008 -43.44 -34.91 -12.34
N LYS A 1009 -42.16 -34.72 -12.65
CA LYS A 1009 -41.45 -35.45 -13.72
C LYS A 1009 -41.37 -36.96 -13.45
N TYR A 1010 -41.27 -37.37 -12.18
CA TYR A 1010 -41.15 -38.79 -11.82
C TYR A 1010 -42.48 -39.45 -11.45
N ALA A 1011 -43.48 -38.69 -11.02
CA ALA A 1011 -44.86 -39.19 -10.85
C ALA A 1011 -45.47 -39.62 -12.19
N THR A 1012 -45.11 -38.96 -13.30
CA THR A 1012 -45.59 -39.26 -14.66
C THR A 1012 -44.87 -40.42 -15.35
N ARG A 1013 -43.80 -40.97 -14.74
CA ARG A 1013 -42.97 -42.06 -15.29
C ARG A 1013 -43.18 -43.43 -14.63
N ARG A 1014 -44.11 -43.59 -13.69
CA ARG A 1014 -44.52 -44.93 -13.22
C ARG A 1014 -45.24 -45.64 -14.37
N PRO A 1015 -44.74 -46.77 -14.92
CA PRO A 1015 -45.53 -47.54 -15.85
C PRO A 1015 -46.73 -48.13 -15.10
N SER A 1016 -47.91 -48.02 -15.72
CA SER A 1016 -49.10 -48.75 -15.33
C SER A 1016 -48.75 -50.23 -15.16
N ALA A 1017 -48.93 -50.75 -13.95
CA ALA A 1017 -48.85 -52.18 -13.70
C ALA A 1017 -49.85 -52.90 -14.62
N SER A 1018 -49.32 -53.61 -15.62
CA SER A 1018 -50.10 -54.51 -16.44
C SER A 1018 -50.40 -55.77 -15.62
N HIS A 1019 -51.69 -56.08 -15.49
CA HIS A 1019 -52.19 -57.42 -15.24
C HIS A 1019 -51.37 -58.48 -15.98
N LYS A 1020 -50.86 -59.49 -15.24
CA LYS A 1020 -51.01 -60.92 -15.56
C LYS A 1020 -50.36 -61.81 -14.49
N ASP A 1021 -51.19 -62.73 -13.98
CA ASP A 1021 -50.94 -64.11 -13.56
C ASP A 1021 -49.95 -64.35 -12.40
N ALA A 1022 -50.41 -64.69 -11.18
CA ALA A 1022 -50.93 -65.99 -10.74
C ALA A 1022 -49.88 -67.12 -10.78
N THR A 1023 -49.76 -67.84 -9.64
CA THR A 1023 -48.94 -69.06 -9.37
C THR A 1023 -47.44 -68.78 -9.10
N VAL A 1024 -46.71 -69.34 -8.12
CA VAL A 1024 -46.91 -70.49 -7.23
C VAL A 1024 -45.84 -70.47 -6.09
N THR A 1025 -46.29 -70.82 -4.88
CA THR A 1025 -45.65 -71.50 -3.71
C THR A 1025 -44.32 -71.08 -3.03
N ARG A 1026 -44.39 -71.02 -1.68
CA ARG A 1026 -43.51 -71.58 -0.60
C ARG A 1026 -41.99 -71.64 -0.92
N ASN A 1027 -41.08 -71.05 -0.13
CA ASN A 1027 -40.91 -71.02 1.33
C ASN A 1027 -40.22 -69.73 1.78
#